data_AF-A0A535K167-F1
#
_entry.id   AF-A0A535K167-F1
#
_cell.length_a   1.000
_cell.length_b   1.000
_cell.length_c   1.000
_cell.angle_alpha   90.00
_cell.angle_beta   90.00
_cell.angle_gamma   90.00
#
_symmetry.space_group_name_H-M   'P 1'
#
loop_
_entity.id
_entity.type
_entity.pdbx_description
1 polymer ?
#
loop_
_entity_poly.entity_id
_entity_poly.type
_entity_poly.pdbx_seq_one_letter_code
_entity_poly.pdbx_strand_id
1 'polypeptide(L)'
;MGLKSASVVVITTTDLTGKGVLDLTGRAENITFTAADDKLLAGWGPQDPTAHTFMNGPNAVVNDYAHMIEVLHLGAIGTVLGGSGADTYNIYQTGTGFTTVLDGQGGRDTYDFHNFGHGSSIAAKVIDTGKKWDTGNKIVVDGSPLDDTIVANTLPCGSTCIPVNGTATAADLTTLTDSSQSWTSGQWVGRVVSSVNIYGAFTSLTITANTGTVLTGSGGWSNGTPPGTSAYQIEGEKGQVCSPDCSAPQQIVTYVTPAPDDNAVQLQINGNAGNDAITVAGTIPAVPVQIDGGAGNDVINVGGGQLSGIEGISQPGLNAPLGVGPVVVAGGSGINTLIVDDSSDTVARTGFLTAFLETRTTAPKGVEVGVVSGLGSQLYPDAATFAASGAAGDDRIEFEAIQAVNVKLGQGGNVFSIGGDSLLGTGAGKLPAVRQEHVLRFIHTPTAMVSVSGGNGGDTLRVLSTNAVSRQTLNDTNGMLRVSEVVAGVPNTTGEVQHLDITGGATDTSDTFALRFGTDSTGPLKFNLTPADLQTALSNLPSLQGISSAVAVAPGAGGGFDIAFDKSLGHAALLVASMTTQLVSVQATTTNGETQHLSIPNITSNGTDWIGYFTLKYHYQETSALPFSIDAGTLATALQDAFTLVGARSNISATGSAGQFDINFDASLGTVSTIVPEIVPLVLAGGTGADKLRVQSLFEDTFWKGGGGADDAQLNLNALTLAPFNPTDVVAHVDITPLQTVVPGINE
;
A
#
# COMPACT_ATOMS: atom_id res chain seq x y z
N MET A 1 -5.49 -32.66 27.13
CA MET A 1 -6.44 -33.76 27.42
C MET A 1 -6.75 -34.51 26.13
N GLY A 2 -6.72 -35.85 26.09
CA GLY A 2 -7.07 -36.62 24.89
C GLY A 2 -8.57 -36.96 24.84
N LEU A 3 -9.28 -36.52 23.79
CA LEU A 3 -10.73 -36.73 23.63
C LEU A 3 -11.03 -37.39 22.28
N LYS A 4 -11.78 -38.51 22.32
CA LYS A 4 -12.21 -39.32 21.17
C LYS A 4 -13.75 -39.45 21.03
N SER A 5 -14.50 -38.42 21.39
CA SER A 5 -15.96 -38.38 21.19
C SER A 5 -16.42 -36.91 21.05
N ALA A 6 -17.55 -36.65 20.39
CA ALA A 6 -18.19 -35.34 20.29
C ALA A 6 -18.45 -34.79 21.70
N SER A 7 -17.55 -33.96 22.21
CA SER A 7 -17.56 -33.50 23.59
C SER A 7 -17.11 -32.05 23.60
N VAL A 8 -17.97 -31.18 24.12
CA VAL A 8 -17.62 -29.81 24.48
C VAL A 8 -16.80 -29.86 25.76
N VAL A 9 -15.63 -29.25 25.76
CA VAL A 9 -14.82 -29.04 26.97
C VAL A 9 -14.94 -27.59 27.38
N VAL A 10 -15.26 -27.34 28.63
CA VAL A 10 -15.34 -25.96 29.16
C VAL A 10 -14.25 -25.75 30.20
N ILE A 11 -13.40 -24.76 29.96
CA ILE A 11 -12.32 -24.31 30.84
C ILE A 11 -12.79 -23.03 31.55
N THR A 12 -12.97 -23.11 32.87
CA THR A 12 -13.59 -22.05 33.69
C THR A 12 -12.62 -21.41 34.69
N THR A 13 -11.31 -21.57 34.49
CA THR A 13 -10.29 -21.02 35.41
C THR A 13 -10.38 -19.49 35.47
N THR A 14 -10.23 -18.93 36.67
CA THR A 14 -10.22 -17.49 36.94
C THR A 14 -8.82 -16.95 37.26
N ASP A 15 -7.79 -17.79 37.14
CA ASP A 15 -6.40 -17.35 37.19
C ASP A 15 -6.05 -16.62 35.89
N LEU A 16 -5.97 -15.28 35.94
CA LEU A 16 -5.74 -14.41 34.78
C LEU A 16 -4.26 -14.03 34.59
N THR A 17 -3.34 -14.87 35.07
CA THR A 17 -1.89 -14.60 34.98
C THR A 17 -1.26 -14.97 33.64
N GLY A 18 -2.04 -15.46 32.66
CA GLY A 18 -1.53 -15.92 31.37
C GLY A 18 -0.67 -17.19 31.45
N LYS A 19 -0.66 -17.91 32.58
CA LYS A 19 0.19 -19.11 32.73
C LYS A 19 -0.40 -20.36 32.07
N GLY A 20 -1.67 -20.33 31.70
CA GLY A 20 -2.33 -21.46 31.05
C GLY A 20 -1.82 -21.67 29.62
N VAL A 21 -1.72 -22.95 29.25
CA VAL A 21 -1.37 -23.39 27.90
C VAL A 21 -2.56 -24.18 27.35
N LEU A 22 -3.11 -23.74 26.23
CA LEU A 22 -4.05 -24.52 25.45
C LEU A 22 -3.26 -25.33 24.42
N ASP A 23 -3.17 -26.64 24.63
CA ASP A 23 -2.29 -27.52 23.86
C ASP A 23 -3.08 -28.57 23.06
N LEU A 24 -3.00 -28.47 21.74
CA LEU A 24 -3.58 -29.41 20.78
C LEU A 24 -2.51 -30.14 19.94
N THR A 25 -1.26 -30.14 20.40
CA THR A 25 -0.11 -30.79 19.75
C THR A 25 -0.44 -32.20 19.24
N GLY A 26 -0.08 -32.46 17.99
CA GLY A 26 -0.21 -33.77 17.36
C GLY A 26 -1.61 -34.16 16.91
N ARG A 27 -2.59 -33.26 17.02
CA ARG A 27 -3.89 -33.40 16.33
C ARG A 27 -3.72 -33.22 14.83
N ALA A 28 -4.35 -34.07 14.03
CA ALA A 28 -4.23 -34.01 12.58
C ALA A 28 -5.33 -33.17 11.91
N GLU A 29 -6.34 -32.79 12.69
CA GLU A 29 -7.43 -31.94 12.25
C GLU A 29 -6.97 -30.49 12.06
N ASN A 30 -7.64 -29.76 11.17
CA ASN A 30 -7.52 -28.31 11.07
C ASN A 30 -8.33 -27.68 12.21
N ILE A 31 -7.69 -26.90 13.05
CA ILE A 31 -8.27 -26.29 14.24
C ILE A 31 -8.43 -24.79 14.00
N THR A 32 -9.62 -24.28 14.27
CA THR A 32 -9.87 -22.84 14.31
C THR A 32 -9.88 -22.38 15.76
N PHE A 33 -8.94 -21.51 16.11
CA PHE A 33 -8.91 -20.76 17.35
C PHE A 33 -9.58 -19.40 17.11
N THR A 34 -10.48 -18.99 18.00
CA THR A 34 -11.03 -17.63 17.98
C THR A 34 -10.94 -17.01 19.36
N ALA A 35 -10.29 -15.85 19.47
CA ALA A 35 -10.12 -15.10 20.72
C ALA A 35 -10.87 -13.77 20.61
N ALA A 36 -11.99 -13.64 21.32
CA ALA A 36 -12.89 -12.48 21.26
C ALA A 36 -13.72 -12.37 22.54
N ASP A 37 -14.08 -11.15 22.95
CA ASP A 37 -15.02 -10.87 24.04
C ASP A 37 -14.71 -11.59 25.38
N ASP A 38 -13.49 -11.43 25.88
CA ASP A 38 -12.83 -12.20 26.97
C ASP A 38 -12.87 -13.75 26.86
N LYS A 39 -13.16 -14.31 25.69
CA LYS A 39 -13.24 -15.77 25.48
C LYS A 39 -12.22 -16.29 24.47
N LEU A 40 -11.90 -17.58 24.57
CA LEU A 40 -11.17 -18.33 23.56
C LEU A 40 -11.95 -19.61 23.21
N LEU A 41 -12.15 -19.86 21.93
CA LEU A 41 -12.76 -21.08 21.39
C LEU A 41 -11.72 -21.80 20.53
N ALA A 42 -11.55 -23.10 20.68
CA ALA A 42 -10.84 -23.94 19.72
C ALA A 42 -11.81 -24.97 19.14
N GLY A 43 -12.12 -24.89 17.85
CA GLY A 43 -13.14 -25.69 17.18
C GLY A 43 -12.61 -26.45 15.96
N TRP A 44 -13.15 -27.64 15.69
CA TRP A 44 -12.85 -28.41 14.48
C TRP A 44 -14.03 -29.30 14.04
N GLY A 45 -14.04 -29.67 12.75
CA GLY A 45 -15.15 -30.36 12.11
C GLY A 45 -16.25 -29.42 11.60
N PRO A 46 -17.37 -29.95 11.07
CA PRO A 46 -18.46 -29.13 10.55
C PRO A 46 -19.07 -28.22 11.63
N GLN A 47 -19.47 -27.00 11.24
CA GLN A 47 -20.24 -26.10 12.08
C GLN A 47 -21.75 -26.33 11.93
N ASP A 48 -22.50 -26.17 13.01
CA ASP A 48 -23.97 -26.09 12.97
C ASP A 48 -24.39 -24.65 12.59
N PRO A 49 -24.98 -24.42 11.41
CA PRO A 49 -25.34 -23.07 10.96
C PRO A 49 -26.46 -22.42 11.78
N THR A 50 -27.08 -23.15 12.71
CA THR A 50 -28.19 -22.70 13.53
C THR A 50 -27.84 -22.47 15.00
N ALA A 51 -26.61 -22.82 15.42
CA ALA A 51 -26.17 -22.74 16.81
C ALA A 51 -24.88 -21.92 16.95
N HIS A 52 -24.87 -20.97 17.88
CA HIS A 52 -23.73 -20.13 18.27
C HIS A 52 -23.79 -19.89 19.78
N THR A 53 -23.59 -20.94 20.57
CA THR A 53 -23.94 -20.93 22.00
C THR A 53 -22.87 -20.28 22.87
N PHE A 54 -21.60 -20.40 22.50
CA PHE A 54 -20.49 -19.90 23.30
C PHE A 54 -19.98 -18.52 22.86
N MET A 55 -19.69 -18.35 21.57
CA MET A 55 -19.13 -17.15 20.99
C MET A 55 -20.17 -16.43 20.14
N ASN A 56 -20.89 -15.53 20.79
CA ASN A 56 -21.96 -14.72 20.21
C ASN A 56 -21.87 -13.31 20.78
N GLY A 57 -20.76 -12.65 20.52
CA GLY A 57 -20.46 -11.32 21.02
C GLY A 57 -20.33 -10.30 19.89
N PRO A 58 -20.10 -9.02 20.24
CA PRO A 58 -20.02 -7.94 19.26
C PRO A 58 -18.81 -8.04 18.33
N ASN A 59 -17.70 -8.65 18.78
CA ASN A 59 -16.49 -8.78 17.97
C ASN A 59 -16.50 -10.05 17.12
N ALA A 60 -17.06 -11.14 17.64
CA ALA A 60 -17.15 -12.40 16.90
C ALA A 60 -18.44 -13.18 17.20
N VAL A 61 -19.05 -13.71 16.14
CA VAL A 61 -20.12 -14.70 16.21
C VAL A 61 -19.64 -15.96 15.49
N VAL A 62 -19.44 -17.04 16.25
CA VAL A 62 -18.92 -18.30 15.72
C VAL A 62 -19.95 -19.40 15.97
N ASN A 63 -20.32 -20.07 14.88
CA ASN A 63 -21.19 -21.22 14.96
C ASN A 63 -20.50 -22.38 15.68
N ASP A 64 -21.28 -23.16 16.43
CA ASP A 64 -20.78 -24.27 17.21
C ASP A 64 -20.18 -25.33 16.29
N TYR A 65 -18.98 -25.79 16.60
CA TYR A 65 -18.31 -26.86 15.87
C TYR A 65 -18.76 -28.23 16.38
N ALA A 66 -18.66 -29.24 15.50
CA ALA A 66 -18.85 -30.65 15.89
C ALA A 66 -17.97 -31.06 17.09
N HIS A 67 -16.79 -30.43 17.21
CA HIS A 67 -15.91 -30.55 18.35
C HIS A 67 -15.37 -29.18 18.76
N MET A 68 -15.44 -28.83 20.05
CA MET A 68 -14.95 -27.55 20.55
C MET A 68 -14.45 -27.58 21.99
N ILE A 69 -13.46 -26.73 22.27
CA ILE A 69 -12.99 -26.37 23.61
C ILE A 69 -13.31 -24.89 23.84
N GLU A 70 -14.03 -24.61 24.91
CA GLU A 70 -14.48 -23.30 25.34
C GLU A 70 -13.62 -22.83 26.52
N VAL A 71 -13.08 -21.63 26.45
CA VAL A 71 -12.32 -20.99 27.53
C VAL A 71 -13.01 -19.69 27.91
N LEU A 72 -13.56 -19.64 29.12
CA LEU A 72 -14.41 -18.53 29.58
C LEU A 72 -13.66 -17.22 29.80
N HIS A 73 -12.35 -17.31 30.07
CA HIS A 73 -11.51 -16.16 30.41
C HIS A 73 -10.20 -16.24 29.63
N LEU A 74 -10.07 -15.38 28.63
CA LEU A 74 -8.90 -15.34 27.75
C LEU A 74 -7.62 -15.01 28.54
N GLY A 75 -7.72 -14.17 29.57
CA GLY A 75 -6.60 -13.81 30.45
C GLY A 75 -5.92 -15.00 31.14
N ALA A 76 -6.55 -16.18 31.16
CA ALA A 76 -5.94 -17.38 31.71
C ALA A 76 -4.94 -18.07 30.78
N ILE A 77 -5.03 -17.84 29.47
CA ILE A 77 -4.25 -18.55 28.46
C ILE A 77 -3.22 -17.61 27.85
N GLY A 78 -1.94 -17.83 28.16
CA GLY A 78 -0.83 -17.09 27.54
C GLY A 78 -0.13 -17.86 26.43
N THR A 79 -0.47 -19.12 26.20
CA THR A 79 0.09 -19.90 25.09
C THR A 79 -0.98 -20.76 24.44
N VAL A 80 -1.07 -20.71 23.11
CA VAL A 80 -1.94 -21.55 22.30
C VAL A 80 -1.07 -22.35 21.33
N LEU A 81 -1.16 -23.67 21.42
CA LEU A 81 -0.43 -24.60 20.56
C LEU A 81 -1.43 -25.34 19.66
N GLY A 82 -1.23 -25.25 18.36
CA GLY A 82 -1.99 -25.88 17.29
C GLY A 82 -1.76 -27.38 17.18
N GLY A 83 -2.21 -27.98 16.09
CA GLY A 83 -2.04 -29.37 15.72
C GLY A 83 -0.93 -29.56 14.68
N SER A 84 -1.13 -30.52 13.79
CA SER A 84 -0.33 -30.78 12.59
C SER A 84 -1.15 -30.54 11.32
N GLY A 85 -2.35 -29.95 11.46
CA GLY A 85 -3.26 -29.59 10.38
C GLY A 85 -3.02 -28.16 9.93
N ALA A 86 -3.80 -27.66 8.98
CA ALA A 86 -3.78 -26.25 8.61
C ALA A 86 -4.67 -25.47 9.58
N ASP A 87 -4.08 -24.92 10.64
CA ASP A 87 -4.82 -24.24 11.69
C ASP A 87 -5.08 -22.77 11.37
N THR A 88 -6.06 -22.18 12.05
CA THR A 88 -6.42 -20.77 11.87
C THR A 88 -6.61 -20.13 13.23
N TYR A 89 -5.95 -18.99 13.45
CA TYR A 89 -6.03 -18.21 14.68
C TYR A 89 -6.70 -16.87 14.37
N ASN A 90 -7.98 -16.74 14.70
CA ASN A 90 -8.74 -15.49 14.55
C ASN A 90 -8.71 -14.70 15.87
N ILE A 91 -7.90 -13.66 15.93
CA ILE A 91 -7.56 -12.95 17.16
C ILE A 91 -8.10 -11.51 17.10
N TYR A 92 -9.15 -11.24 17.89
CA TYR A 92 -9.72 -9.90 18.07
C TYR A 92 -9.19 -9.19 19.33
N GLN A 93 -8.60 -9.96 20.24
CA GLN A 93 -8.05 -9.50 21.52
C GLN A 93 -7.13 -10.57 22.11
N THR A 94 -6.22 -10.15 22.99
CA THR A 94 -5.41 -11.04 23.84
C THR A 94 -5.65 -10.76 25.33
N GLY A 95 -5.10 -11.61 26.20
CA GLY A 95 -5.07 -11.32 27.63
C GLY A 95 -4.26 -10.06 27.96
N THR A 96 -4.51 -9.46 29.13
CA THR A 96 -3.83 -8.24 29.56
C THR A 96 -2.65 -8.53 30.49
N GLY A 97 -1.59 -7.74 30.38
CA GLY A 97 -0.41 -7.83 31.27
C GLY A 97 0.62 -8.90 30.88
N PHE A 98 0.45 -9.57 29.74
CA PHE A 98 1.40 -10.52 29.16
C PHE A 98 1.28 -10.55 27.63
N THR A 99 2.26 -11.15 26.97
CA THR A 99 2.21 -11.43 25.52
C THR A 99 1.69 -12.85 25.30
N THR A 100 0.59 -12.99 24.55
CA THR A 100 0.08 -14.30 24.15
C THR A 100 0.96 -14.89 23.07
N VAL A 101 1.46 -16.11 23.30
CA VAL A 101 2.23 -16.88 22.32
C VAL A 101 1.29 -17.76 21.51
N LEU A 102 1.37 -17.66 20.18
CA LEU A 102 0.63 -18.49 19.23
C LEU A 102 1.63 -19.36 18.48
N ASP A 103 1.39 -20.67 18.46
CA ASP A 103 2.25 -21.65 17.78
C ASP A 103 1.43 -22.69 17.05
N GLY A 104 1.33 -22.55 15.73
CA GLY A 104 0.67 -23.47 14.80
C GLY A 104 1.30 -24.86 14.79
N GLN A 105 2.57 -24.96 15.17
CA GLN A 105 3.40 -26.15 15.07
C GLN A 105 3.63 -26.63 13.64
N GLY A 106 2.69 -27.38 13.06
CA GLY A 106 2.91 -27.98 11.76
C GLY A 106 1.67 -27.88 10.90
N GLY A 107 1.88 -27.80 9.58
CA GLY A 107 0.81 -27.53 8.65
C GLY A 107 0.82 -26.07 8.21
N ARG A 108 -0.20 -25.72 7.43
CA ARG A 108 -0.35 -24.41 6.79
C ARG A 108 -1.21 -23.50 7.65
N ASP A 109 -0.58 -22.80 8.57
CA ASP A 109 -1.25 -22.02 9.59
C ASP A 109 -1.49 -20.58 9.18
N THR A 110 -2.66 -20.06 9.53
CA THR A 110 -3.02 -18.65 9.34
C THR A 110 -3.21 -17.99 10.70
N TYR A 111 -2.46 -16.92 10.95
CA TYR A 111 -2.58 -16.06 12.13
C TYR A 111 -3.24 -14.75 11.70
N ASP A 112 -4.52 -14.61 12.00
CA ASP A 112 -5.37 -13.52 11.55
C ASP A 112 -5.72 -12.60 12.72
N PHE A 113 -5.26 -11.35 12.66
CA PHE A 113 -5.45 -10.35 13.70
C PHE A 113 -6.45 -9.30 13.22
N HIS A 114 -7.64 -9.28 13.82
CA HIS A 114 -8.76 -8.47 13.35
C HIS A 114 -8.92 -7.16 14.11
N ASN A 115 -9.54 -6.17 13.44
CA ASN A 115 -9.77 -4.82 13.96
C ASN A 115 -8.46 -4.19 14.47
N PHE A 116 -7.37 -4.37 13.75
CA PHE A 116 -6.10 -3.72 14.06
C PHE A 116 -6.20 -2.23 13.74
N GLY A 117 -5.65 -1.33 14.56
CA GLY A 117 -5.89 0.13 14.45
C GLY A 117 -6.88 0.65 15.48
N HIS A 118 -8.09 0.11 15.47
CA HIS A 118 -9.22 0.60 16.29
C HIS A 118 -9.91 -0.44 17.17
N GLY A 119 -9.35 -1.64 17.29
CA GLY A 119 -9.93 -2.75 18.07
C GLY A 119 -9.49 -2.84 19.52
N SER A 120 -9.75 -4.01 20.12
CA SER A 120 -9.32 -4.32 21.48
C SER A 120 -7.81 -4.59 21.53
N SER A 121 -7.22 -4.51 22.74
CA SER A 121 -5.78 -4.70 22.91
C SER A 121 -5.33 -6.10 22.45
N ILE A 122 -4.26 -6.12 21.66
CA ILE A 122 -3.62 -7.33 21.15
C ILE A 122 -2.14 -7.21 21.51
N ALA A 123 -1.61 -8.18 22.22
CA ALA A 123 -0.19 -8.33 22.50
C ALA A 123 0.15 -9.78 22.19
N ALA A 124 0.51 -10.03 20.94
CA ALA A 124 0.70 -11.39 20.44
C ALA A 124 2.13 -11.60 19.93
N LYS A 125 2.54 -12.86 19.99
CA LYS A 125 3.79 -13.34 19.44
C LYS A 125 3.55 -14.63 18.68
N VAL A 126 3.85 -14.59 17.39
CA VAL A 126 3.76 -15.74 16.50
C VAL A 126 5.11 -16.45 16.48
N ILE A 127 5.07 -17.72 16.87
CA ILE A 127 6.16 -18.67 16.72
C ILE A 127 5.59 -19.83 15.90
N ASP A 128 6.40 -20.52 15.12
CA ASP A 128 5.94 -21.72 14.43
C ASP A 128 7.03 -22.80 14.54
N THR A 129 6.95 -23.61 15.60
CA THR A 129 8.07 -24.46 16.06
C THR A 129 8.09 -25.89 15.52
N GLY A 130 7.04 -26.35 14.83
CA GLY A 130 6.98 -27.71 14.28
C GLY A 130 7.76 -27.86 12.98
N LYS A 131 7.30 -28.67 12.01
CA LYS A 131 8.05 -28.82 10.74
C LYS A 131 8.03 -27.47 10.00
N LYS A 132 9.09 -26.70 10.26
CA LYS A 132 9.46 -25.36 9.80
C LYS A 132 8.59 -24.83 8.67
N TRP A 133 7.77 -23.80 8.98
CA TRP A 133 7.17 -22.86 8.03
C TRP A 133 6.89 -23.49 6.66
N ASP A 134 5.99 -24.46 6.65
CA ASP A 134 5.68 -25.17 5.40
C ASP A 134 4.98 -24.21 4.41
N THR A 135 5.05 -24.51 3.11
CA THR A 135 4.47 -23.63 2.06
C THR A 135 3.04 -23.19 2.38
N GLY A 136 2.81 -21.94 2.77
CA GLY A 136 1.48 -21.36 2.92
C GLY A 136 1.14 -20.73 4.28
N ASN A 137 2.08 -20.65 5.22
CA ASN A 137 1.85 -19.91 6.47
C ASN A 137 1.66 -18.41 6.23
N LYS A 138 0.71 -17.82 6.93
CA LYS A 138 0.33 -16.41 6.77
C LYS A 138 0.17 -15.72 8.10
N ILE A 139 0.68 -14.50 8.17
CA ILE A 139 0.30 -13.54 9.20
C ILE A 139 -0.55 -12.50 8.49
N VAL A 140 -1.80 -12.37 8.92
CA VAL A 140 -2.78 -11.42 8.38
C VAL A 140 -3.09 -10.40 9.46
N VAL A 141 -2.99 -9.13 9.12
CA VAL A 141 -3.36 -8.00 9.98
C VAL A 141 -4.47 -7.25 9.27
N ASP A 142 -5.69 -7.41 9.79
CA ASP A 142 -6.91 -6.83 9.27
C ASP A 142 -7.28 -5.58 10.06
N GLY A 143 -7.35 -4.45 9.37
CA GLY A 143 -7.92 -3.21 9.83
C GLY A 143 -9.37 -3.36 10.28
N SER A 144 -9.86 -2.37 11.00
CA SER A 144 -11.26 -2.17 11.29
C SER A 144 -12.01 -1.55 10.08
N PRO A 145 -13.33 -1.29 10.20
CA PRO A 145 -14.06 -0.47 9.23
C PRO A 145 -13.91 1.05 9.41
N LEU A 146 -12.95 1.50 10.21
CA LEU A 146 -12.65 2.91 10.51
C LEU A 146 -11.22 3.22 10.07
N ASP A 147 -10.89 4.50 9.89
CA ASP A 147 -9.55 5.00 9.53
C ASP A 147 -8.45 4.46 10.46
N ASP A 148 -7.69 3.45 10.04
CA ASP A 148 -6.67 2.80 10.86
C ASP A 148 -5.26 3.38 10.66
N THR A 149 -4.39 3.20 11.65
CA THR A 149 -2.95 3.45 11.51
C THR A 149 -2.19 2.17 11.83
N ILE A 150 -1.50 1.61 10.84
CA ILE A 150 -0.80 0.34 10.93
C ILE A 150 0.66 0.51 10.50
N VAL A 151 1.59 0.05 11.33
CA VAL A 151 3.03 0.13 11.02
C VAL A 151 3.65 -1.26 11.07
N ALA A 152 4.15 -1.73 9.94
CA ALA A 152 5.03 -2.88 9.83
C ALA A 152 6.49 -2.42 9.87
N ASN A 153 7.27 -3.02 10.74
CA ASN A 153 8.68 -2.67 10.92
C ASN A 153 9.51 -3.92 11.26
N THR A 154 10.82 -3.78 11.11
CA THR A 154 11.78 -4.72 11.68
C THR A 154 12.25 -4.26 13.05
N LEU A 155 12.48 -5.21 13.95
CA LEU A 155 13.13 -4.93 15.22
C LEU A 155 14.61 -4.63 14.97
N PRO A 156 15.22 -3.64 15.64
CA PRO A 156 16.66 -3.39 15.51
C PRO A 156 17.43 -4.56 16.13
N CYS A 157 17.97 -5.45 15.30
CA CYS A 157 18.46 -6.73 15.83
C CYS A 157 19.82 -7.22 15.27
N GLY A 158 20.44 -6.54 14.30
CA GLY A 158 21.78 -6.93 13.79
C GLY A 158 21.86 -8.39 13.31
N SER A 159 22.98 -9.09 13.52
CA SER A 159 23.15 -10.53 13.17
C SER A 159 22.46 -11.51 14.14
N THR A 160 21.73 -11.00 15.15
CA THR A 160 21.11 -11.80 16.22
C THR A 160 19.63 -12.11 15.98
N CYS A 161 19.07 -11.71 14.83
CA CYS A 161 17.67 -11.96 14.47
C CYS A 161 17.43 -13.33 13.81
N ILE A 162 18.46 -14.16 13.64
CA ILE A 162 18.27 -15.55 13.19
C ILE A 162 18.03 -16.39 14.43
N PRO A 163 16.95 -17.17 14.50
CA PRO A 163 16.73 -18.09 15.61
C PRO A 163 17.92 -19.04 15.78
N VAL A 164 18.52 -19.04 16.97
CA VAL A 164 19.61 -19.96 17.29
C VAL A 164 19.06 -21.15 18.04
N ASN A 165 19.11 -22.31 17.40
CA ASN A 165 18.71 -23.56 18.01
C ASN A 165 19.89 -24.23 18.69
N GLY A 166 19.63 -24.88 19.81
CA GLY A 166 20.61 -25.71 20.50
C GLY A 166 19.96 -26.75 21.38
N THR A 167 20.79 -27.53 22.07
CA THR A 167 20.33 -28.49 23.08
C THR A 167 20.97 -28.12 24.40
N ALA A 168 20.15 -27.85 25.41
CA ALA A 168 20.64 -27.52 26.73
C ALA A 168 21.46 -28.70 27.27
N THR A 169 22.54 -28.38 27.96
CA THR A 169 23.40 -29.30 28.70
C THR A 169 23.19 -29.17 30.21
N ALA A 170 22.63 -28.04 30.66
CA ALA A 170 22.09 -27.80 31.99
C ALA A 170 21.11 -26.61 31.96
N ALA A 171 20.23 -26.51 32.94
CA ALA A 171 19.40 -25.33 33.17
C ALA A 171 19.03 -25.22 34.66
N ASP A 172 18.85 -24.00 35.16
CA ASP A 172 18.36 -23.72 36.51
C ASP A 172 17.21 -22.70 36.47
N LEU A 173 16.81 -22.14 37.61
CA LEU A 173 15.72 -21.16 37.70
C LEU A 173 15.93 -19.92 36.82
N THR A 174 17.17 -19.54 36.55
CA THR A 174 17.55 -18.29 35.87
C THR A 174 18.57 -18.46 34.75
N THR A 175 19.00 -19.70 34.45
CA THR A 175 20.02 -19.95 33.44
C THR A 175 19.69 -21.13 32.52
N LEU A 176 20.23 -21.05 31.31
CA LEU A 176 20.36 -22.17 30.36
C LEU A 176 21.83 -22.28 29.95
N THR A 177 22.40 -23.47 30.04
CA THR A 177 23.78 -23.75 29.63
C THR A 177 23.79 -24.69 28.44
N ASP A 178 24.49 -24.32 27.37
CA ASP A 178 24.84 -25.18 26.25
C ASP A 178 26.37 -25.17 26.07
N SER A 179 27.03 -26.20 26.56
CA SER A 179 28.49 -26.30 26.50
C SER A 179 29.04 -26.51 25.09
N SER A 180 28.19 -26.75 24.08
CA SER A 180 28.60 -26.90 22.68
C SER A 180 28.75 -25.56 21.95
N GLN A 181 28.24 -24.48 22.55
CA GLN A 181 28.20 -23.16 21.93
C GLN A 181 29.47 -22.35 22.20
N SER A 182 29.66 -21.29 21.42
CA SER A 182 30.76 -20.33 21.58
C SER A 182 30.28 -18.92 21.26
N TRP A 183 29.30 -18.45 22.03
CA TRP A 183 28.70 -17.13 21.87
C TRP A 183 29.65 -16.01 22.28
N THR A 184 29.43 -14.82 21.72
CA THR A 184 30.07 -13.61 22.24
C THR A 184 29.37 -13.19 23.53
N SER A 185 30.13 -12.75 24.54
CA SER A 185 29.52 -12.29 25.79
C SER A 185 28.62 -11.07 25.54
N GLY A 186 27.42 -11.08 26.11
CA GLY A 186 26.42 -10.03 25.92
C GLY A 186 25.66 -10.08 24.59
N GLN A 187 25.99 -11.02 23.70
CA GLN A 187 25.34 -11.17 22.38
C GLN A 187 23.81 -11.33 22.44
N TRP A 188 23.27 -11.95 23.48
CA TRP A 188 21.85 -12.32 23.57
C TRP A 188 21.06 -11.51 24.60
N VAL A 189 21.64 -10.45 25.17
CA VAL A 189 20.95 -9.62 26.17
C VAL A 189 19.69 -8.97 25.57
N GLY A 190 18.59 -9.01 26.31
CA GLY A 190 17.28 -8.53 25.91
C GLY A 190 16.44 -9.54 25.12
N ARG A 191 17.05 -10.63 24.63
CA ARG A 191 16.35 -11.70 23.90
C ARG A 191 15.62 -12.62 24.86
N VAL A 192 14.74 -13.45 24.34
CA VAL A 192 14.15 -14.55 25.08
C VAL A 192 14.74 -15.85 24.56
N VAL A 193 15.16 -16.72 25.48
CA VAL A 193 15.40 -18.12 25.18
C VAL A 193 14.16 -18.91 25.55
N SER A 194 13.75 -19.74 24.63
CA SER A 194 12.52 -20.51 24.68
C SER A 194 12.86 -22.00 24.63
N SER A 195 12.18 -22.79 25.45
CA SER A 195 12.40 -24.22 25.59
C SER A 195 11.11 -24.88 26.09
N VAL A 196 11.18 -26.16 26.41
CA VAL A 196 10.04 -26.94 26.91
C VAL A 196 10.40 -27.48 28.29
N ASN A 197 9.50 -27.34 29.26
CA ASN A 197 9.70 -27.83 30.62
C ASN A 197 9.50 -29.37 30.70
N ILE A 198 9.67 -29.95 31.90
CA ILE A 198 9.49 -31.39 32.13
C ILE A 198 8.06 -31.90 31.88
N TYR A 199 7.09 -31.00 31.78
CA TYR A 199 5.68 -31.30 31.53
C TYR A 199 5.28 -31.12 30.08
N GLY A 200 6.23 -30.79 29.19
CA GLY A 200 5.93 -30.51 27.78
C GLY A 200 5.42 -29.09 27.53
N ALA A 201 5.35 -28.22 28.55
CA ALA A 201 4.88 -26.86 28.39
C ALA A 201 6.03 -25.94 27.93
N PHE A 202 5.72 -25.07 26.96
CA PHE A 202 6.62 -24.02 26.55
C PHE A 202 6.99 -23.15 27.75
N THR A 203 8.28 -22.86 27.87
CA THR A 203 8.84 -22.06 28.95
C THR A 203 9.93 -21.18 28.38
N SER A 204 10.00 -19.94 28.85
CA SER A 204 10.85 -18.93 28.27
C SER A 204 11.52 -18.08 29.33
N LEU A 205 12.67 -17.52 28.99
CA LEU A 205 13.48 -16.70 29.89
C LEU A 205 14.05 -15.51 29.12
N THR A 206 13.70 -14.30 29.55
CA THR A 206 14.34 -13.08 29.06
C THR A 206 15.78 -13.03 29.55
N ILE A 207 16.72 -13.04 28.62
CA ILE A 207 18.16 -13.05 28.82
C ILE A 207 18.59 -11.65 29.25
N THR A 208 19.13 -11.52 30.44
CA THR A 208 19.71 -10.30 30.99
C THR A 208 21.23 -10.27 30.86
N ALA A 209 21.87 -11.44 30.67
CA ALA A 209 23.30 -11.59 30.41
C ALA A 209 23.59 -12.91 29.69
N ASN A 210 24.67 -12.98 28.91
CA ASN A 210 25.19 -14.26 28.45
C ASN A 210 26.73 -14.30 28.42
N THR A 211 27.27 -15.50 28.64
CA THR A 211 28.67 -15.86 28.38
C THR A 211 28.76 -16.66 27.07
N GLY A 212 29.90 -17.30 26.81
CA GLY A 212 30.08 -18.14 25.61
C GLY A 212 29.19 -19.39 25.57
N THR A 213 28.68 -19.84 26.71
CA THR A 213 27.89 -21.09 26.81
C THR A 213 26.68 -20.97 27.73
N VAL A 214 26.51 -19.85 28.46
CA VAL A 214 25.44 -19.69 29.45
C VAL A 214 24.61 -18.47 29.12
N LEU A 215 23.30 -18.66 29.03
CA LEU A 215 22.29 -17.61 29.02
C LEU A 215 21.79 -17.42 30.45
N THR A 216 21.68 -16.17 30.90
CA THR A 216 21.20 -15.79 32.24
C THR A 216 20.06 -14.81 32.08
N GLY A 217 18.98 -14.99 32.83
CA GLY A 217 17.82 -14.10 32.84
C GLY A 217 17.40 -13.65 34.24
N SER A 218 16.33 -12.87 34.30
CA SER A 218 15.73 -12.40 35.55
C SER A 218 14.24 -12.75 35.62
N GLY A 219 13.71 -12.97 36.84
CA GLY A 219 12.28 -13.26 37.04
C GLY A 219 11.90 -14.74 36.96
N GLY A 220 12.86 -15.61 36.60
CA GLY A 220 12.64 -17.04 36.45
C GLY A 220 12.01 -17.40 35.10
N TRP A 221 12.00 -18.70 34.78
CA TRP A 221 11.35 -19.20 33.56
C TRP A 221 9.82 -19.05 33.63
N SER A 222 9.21 -18.59 32.55
CA SER A 222 7.78 -18.25 32.46
C SER A 222 6.85 -19.40 32.84
N ASN A 223 7.24 -20.65 32.54
CA ASN A 223 6.47 -21.85 32.88
C ASN A 223 7.33 -22.93 33.55
N GLY A 224 8.28 -22.51 34.38
CA GLY A 224 9.17 -23.42 35.12
C GLY A 224 10.42 -23.85 34.34
N THR A 225 11.41 -24.39 35.05
CA THR A 225 12.75 -24.65 34.51
C THR A 225 12.75 -25.77 33.45
N PRO A 226 13.39 -25.56 32.28
CA PRO A 226 13.57 -26.59 31.27
C PRO A 226 14.54 -27.69 31.74
N PRO A 227 14.41 -28.93 31.26
CA PRO A 227 15.40 -29.99 31.49
C PRO A 227 16.77 -29.60 30.93
N GLY A 228 17.86 -30.04 31.57
CA GLY A 228 19.24 -29.89 31.06
C GLY A 228 19.57 -30.73 29.81
N THR A 229 18.56 -31.11 29.03
CA THR A 229 18.62 -31.89 27.79
C THR A 229 17.59 -31.42 26.77
N SER A 230 16.82 -30.37 27.07
CA SER A 230 15.78 -29.90 26.16
C SER A 230 16.39 -29.17 24.97
N ALA A 231 15.72 -29.28 23.82
CA ALA A 231 15.95 -28.34 22.75
C ALA A 231 15.58 -26.94 23.24
N TYR A 232 16.33 -25.94 22.82
CA TYR A 232 16.02 -24.55 23.06
C TYR A 232 16.25 -23.74 21.78
N GLN A 233 15.59 -22.60 21.74
CA GLN A 233 15.71 -21.62 20.69
C GLN A 233 15.95 -20.27 21.35
N ILE A 234 17.06 -19.62 21.04
CA ILE A 234 17.23 -18.20 21.32
C ILE A 234 16.53 -17.47 20.19
N GLU A 235 15.61 -16.61 20.57
CA GLU A 235 14.74 -15.98 19.60
C GLU A 235 15.47 -14.93 18.78
N GLY A 236 15.32 -15.09 17.47
CA GLY A 236 15.52 -14.04 16.51
C GLY A 236 14.18 -13.38 16.18
N GLU A 237 13.65 -12.57 17.11
CA GLU A 237 12.55 -11.67 16.73
C GLU A 237 13.12 -10.63 15.76
N LYS A 238 12.53 -10.56 14.57
CA LYS A 238 12.91 -9.59 13.54
C LYS A 238 11.72 -8.78 13.05
N GLY A 239 10.49 -9.28 13.15
CA GLY A 239 9.31 -8.65 12.58
C GLY A 239 8.32 -8.20 13.63
N GLN A 240 7.76 -7.02 13.42
CA GLN A 240 6.67 -6.51 14.23
C GLN A 240 5.66 -5.74 13.38
N VAL A 241 4.39 -5.86 13.75
CA VAL A 241 3.31 -4.99 13.28
C VAL A 241 2.65 -4.37 14.50
N CYS A 242 2.44 -3.06 14.47
CA CYS A 242 2.01 -2.29 15.62
C CYS A 242 1.01 -1.19 15.22
N SER A 243 0.20 -0.79 16.19
CA SER A 243 -0.73 0.33 16.06
C SER A 243 -0.92 1.08 17.39
N PRO A 244 -1.04 2.42 17.36
CA PRO A 244 -0.83 3.30 16.20
C PRO A 244 0.67 3.50 15.89
N ASP A 245 1.54 3.23 16.85
CA ASP A 245 2.99 3.30 16.70
C ASP A 245 3.68 2.18 17.49
N CYS A 246 4.92 1.86 17.11
CA CYS A 246 5.67 0.75 17.71
C CYS A 246 6.37 1.12 19.02
N SER A 247 6.32 2.38 19.45
CA SER A 247 6.96 2.84 20.70
C SER A 247 6.04 2.72 21.91
N ALA A 248 4.73 2.91 21.71
CA ALA A 248 3.68 2.73 22.70
C ALA A 248 2.41 2.10 22.09
N PRO A 249 2.51 0.86 21.55
CA PRO A 249 1.41 0.24 20.83
C PRO A 249 0.24 -0.11 21.76
N GLN A 250 -0.98 0.09 21.26
CA GLN A 250 -2.20 -0.52 21.84
C GLN A 250 -2.38 -1.96 21.35
N GLN A 251 -1.98 -2.20 20.11
CA GLN A 251 -1.96 -3.50 19.47
C GLN A 251 -0.58 -3.76 18.88
N ILE A 252 -0.02 -4.93 19.16
CA ILE A 252 1.29 -5.37 18.69
C ILE A 252 1.29 -6.87 18.41
N VAL A 253 1.82 -7.22 17.25
CA VAL A 253 2.14 -8.59 16.83
C VAL A 253 3.63 -8.64 16.54
N THR A 254 4.34 -9.52 17.24
CA THR A 254 5.73 -9.85 16.94
C THR A 254 5.80 -11.23 16.33
N TYR A 255 6.80 -11.47 15.47
CA TYR A 255 6.99 -12.80 14.89
C TYR A 255 8.46 -13.14 14.69
N VAL A 256 8.71 -14.44 14.83
CA VAL A 256 10.03 -15.03 14.61
C VAL A 256 10.25 -15.23 13.11
N THR A 257 11.44 -14.87 12.62
CA THR A 257 11.76 -14.99 11.18
C THR A 257 11.92 -16.45 10.75
N PRO A 258 11.30 -16.88 9.63
CA PRO A 258 11.61 -18.17 9.00
C PRO A 258 13.07 -18.20 8.53
N ALA A 259 13.69 -19.37 8.42
CA ALA A 259 15.00 -19.44 7.78
C ALA A 259 14.88 -18.99 6.31
N PRO A 260 15.93 -18.40 5.71
CA PRO A 260 15.86 -17.93 4.33
C PRO A 260 15.47 -18.99 3.30
N ASP A 261 15.80 -20.26 3.57
CA ASP A 261 15.50 -21.45 2.77
C ASP A 261 14.22 -22.18 3.21
N ASP A 262 13.61 -21.78 4.32
CA ASP A 262 12.25 -22.20 4.65
C ASP A 262 11.28 -21.48 3.70
N ASN A 263 10.10 -22.07 3.44
CA ASN A 263 9.14 -21.44 2.53
C ASN A 263 8.66 -20.12 3.15
N ALA A 264 8.59 -19.04 2.36
CA ALA A 264 8.33 -17.73 2.94
C ALA A 264 6.91 -17.65 3.54
N VAL A 265 6.87 -17.08 4.73
CA VAL A 265 5.65 -16.56 5.35
C VAL A 265 5.27 -15.31 4.60
N GLN A 266 3.99 -15.12 4.32
CA GLN A 266 3.49 -13.83 3.84
C GLN A 266 3.00 -13.02 5.03
N LEU A 267 3.44 -11.76 5.15
CA LEU A 267 2.75 -10.77 5.96
C LEU A 267 1.75 -10.05 5.06
N GLN A 268 0.47 -10.23 5.34
CA GLN A 268 -0.62 -9.53 4.66
C GLN A 268 -1.19 -8.47 5.60
N ILE A 269 -1.35 -7.25 5.11
CA ILE A 269 -1.97 -6.13 5.83
C ILE A 269 -3.14 -5.64 4.99
N ASN A 270 -4.33 -5.66 5.55
CA ASN A 270 -5.55 -5.21 4.89
C ASN A 270 -6.06 -3.98 5.65
N GLY A 271 -6.21 -2.82 5.00
CA GLY A 271 -6.84 -1.64 5.60
C GLY A 271 -8.34 -1.83 5.84
N ASN A 272 -8.98 -2.60 4.96
CA ASN A 272 -10.41 -2.90 4.94
C ASN A 272 -11.27 -1.70 4.52
N ALA A 273 -11.82 -0.92 5.45
CA ALA A 273 -12.64 0.23 5.10
C ALA A 273 -12.28 1.40 6.00
N GLY A 274 -12.35 2.62 5.48
CA GLY A 274 -11.81 3.78 6.17
C GLY A 274 -10.71 4.41 5.32
N ASN A 275 -10.18 5.55 5.75
CA ASN A 275 -8.99 6.12 5.14
C ASN A 275 -7.78 5.67 5.96
N ASP A 276 -7.07 4.66 5.49
CA ASP A 276 -6.06 3.98 6.28
C ASP A 276 -4.66 4.52 6.04
N ALA A 277 -3.86 4.56 7.09
CA ALA A 277 -2.46 4.95 7.07
C ALA A 277 -1.58 3.71 7.36
N ILE A 278 -1.01 3.13 6.30
CA ILE A 278 -0.20 1.92 6.40
C ILE A 278 1.26 2.25 6.10
N THR A 279 2.16 1.98 7.04
CA THR A 279 3.61 2.19 6.86
C THR A 279 4.38 0.88 6.90
N VAL A 280 5.22 0.63 5.89
CA VAL A 280 6.24 -0.42 5.89
C VAL A 280 7.60 0.22 6.06
N ALA A 281 8.06 0.33 7.30
CA ALA A 281 9.35 0.94 7.61
C ALA A 281 10.54 0.03 7.29
N GLY A 282 10.31 -1.30 7.25
CA GLY A 282 11.32 -2.30 6.94
C GLY A 282 10.68 -3.66 6.67
N THR A 283 11.36 -4.50 5.91
CA THR A 283 10.91 -5.87 5.61
C THR A 283 11.93 -6.91 6.05
N ILE A 284 11.48 -8.16 6.09
CA ILE A 284 12.37 -9.30 6.31
C ILE A 284 12.55 -10.00 4.97
N PRO A 285 13.79 -10.32 4.56
CA PRO A 285 14.05 -10.93 3.25
C PRO A 285 13.18 -12.17 2.94
N ALA A 286 12.93 -13.00 3.95
CA ALA A 286 12.13 -14.23 3.83
C ALA A 286 10.63 -14.03 4.10
N VAL A 287 10.16 -12.80 4.32
CA VAL A 287 8.75 -12.47 4.61
C VAL A 287 8.32 -11.28 3.75
N PRO A 288 7.84 -11.51 2.52
CA PRO A 288 7.26 -10.44 1.71
C PRO A 288 6.03 -9.85 2.41
N VAL A 289 5.86 -8.54 2.23
CA VAL A 289 4.72 -7.77 2.72
C VAL A 289 3.76 -7.53 1.55
N GLN A 290 2.52 -7.96 1.72
CA GLN A 290 1.41 -7.63 0.83
C GLN A 290 0.47 -6.67 1.55
N ILE A 291 0.07 -5.61 0.85
CA ILE A 291 -0.87 -4.62 1.36
C ILE A 291 -2.08 -4.58 0.43
N ASP A 292 -3.26 -4.57 1.02
CA ASP A 292 -4.52 -4.19 0.37
C ASP A 292 -5.08 -2.99 1.15
N GLY A 293 -5.17 -1.81 0.51
CA GLY A 293 -5.77 -0.62 1.14
C GLY A 293 -7.24 -0.85 1.47
N GLY A 294 -7.97 -1.57 0.61
CA GLY A 294 -9.39 -1.82 0.79
C GLY A 294 -10.25 -0.68 0.25
N ALA A 295 -11.09 -0.09 1.08
CA ALA A 295 -12.09 0.89 0.68
C ALA A 295 -11.96 2.21 1.43
N GLY A 296 -11.62 3.26 0.69
CA GLY A 296 -11.51 4.62 1.18
C GLY A 296 -10.34 5.30 0.49
N ASN A 297 -9.79 6.35 1.08
CA ASN A 297 -8.61 6.99 0.52
C ASN A 297 -7.39 6.63 1.36
N ASP A 298 -6.64 5.63 0.92
CA ASP A 298 -5.57 5.05 1.73
C ASP A 298 -4.21 5.65 1.40
N VAL A 299 -3.36 5.74 2.42
CA VAL A 299 -1.97 6.17 2.29
C VAL A 299 -1.04 5.06 2.72
N ILE A 300 -0.32 4.54 1.74
CA ILE A 300 0.68 3.50 1.91
C ILE A 300 2.06 4.14 1.82
N ASN A 301 2.82 4.13 2.91
CA ASN A 301 4.18 4.62 2.97
C ASN A 301 5.19 3.47 3.06
N VAL A 302 6.10 3.35 2.10
CA VAL A 302 7.17 2.37 2.09
C VAL A 302 8.49 3.08 2.36
N GLY A 303 9.17 2.69 3.43
CA GLY A 303 10.33 3.39 3.98
C GLY A 303 9.96 4.29 5.16
N GLY A 304 10.78 4.25 6.21
CA GLY A 304 10.71 5.18 7.36
C GLY A 304 11.64 6.38 7.19
N GLY A 305 11.76 6.90 5.96
CA GLY A 305 12.79 7.84 5.52
C GLY A 305 14.08 7.18 5.01
N GLN A 306 14.18 5.85 5.00
CA GLN A 306 15.28 5.11 4.37
C GLN A 306 14.73 3.82 3.77
N LEU A 307 15.21 3.44 2.59
CA LEU A 307 14.81 2.21 1.92
C LEU A 307 15.79 1.05 2.08
N SER A 308 16.95 1.27 2.71
CA SER A 308 17.94 0.22 2.94
C SER A 308 17.45 -0.92 3.86
N GLY A 309 16.36 -0.70 4.60
CA GLY A 309 15.70 -1.74 5.41
C GLY A 309 14.62 -2.51 4.65
N ILE A 310 14.38 -2.18 3.38
CA ILE A 310 13.46 -2.90 2.50
C ILE A 310 14.28 -3.93 1.72
N GLU A 311 14.19 -5.17 2.15
CA GLU A 311 14.93 -6.31 1.62
C GLU A 311 13.99 -7.49 1.31
N GLY A 312 14.26 -8.20 0.22
CA GLY A 312 13.50 -9.39 -0.18
C GLY A 312 14.38 -10.52 -0.72
N ILE A 313 13.86 -11.74 -0.70
CA ILE A 313 14.35 -12.87 -1.49
C ILE A 313 13.33 -13.11 -2.60
N SER A 314 13.80 -13.18 -3.85
CA SER A 314 12.92 -13.46 -4.98
C SER A 314 12.39 -14.90 -4.88
N GLN A 315 11.06 -15.03 -4.89
CA GLN A 315 10.39 -16.32 -4.88
C GLN A 315 9.35 -16.38 -6.00
N PRO A 316 9.79 -16.59 -7.25
CA PRO A 316 8.88 -16.67 -8.39
C PRO A 316 7.80 -17.74 -8.16
N GLY A 317 6.53 -17.34 -8.24
CA GLY A 317 5.39 -18.24 -8.09
C GLY A 317 4.76 -18.31 -6.70
N LEU A 318 5.42 -17.82 -5.63
CA LEU A 318 4.78 -17.77 -4.30
C LEU A 318 3.67 -16.72 -4.26
N ASN A 319 3.89 -15.60 -4.92
CA ASN A 319 2.90 -14.53 -5.04
C ASN A 319 2.37 -14.49 -6.48
N ALA A 320 2.04 -15.62 -7.09
CA ALA A 320 1.38 -15.59 -8.41
C ALA A 320 -0.11 -15.23 -8.26
N PRO A 321 -0.65 -14.23 -8.98
CA PRO A 321 0.00 -13.38 -10.00
C PRO A 321 0.64 -12.08 -9.44
N LEU A 322 0.48 -11.79 -8.16
CA LEU A 322 0.89 -10.55 -7.49
C LEU A 322 2.38 -10.50 -7.08
N GLY A 323 3.24 -9.98 -7.93
CA GLY A 323 4.54 -9.41 -7.52
C GLY A 323 5.67 -10.37 -7.14
N VAL A 324 6.91 -9.89 -7.24
CA VAL A 324 8.14 -10.69 -7.03
C VAL A 324 9.19 -9.96 -6.20
N GLY A 325 8.75 -8.96 -5.43
CA GLY A 325 9.54 -8.15 -4.50
C GLY A 325 9.05 -8.25 -3.04
N PRO A 326 9.69 -7.56 -2.10
CA PRO A 326 9.42 -7.59 -0.68
C PRO A 326 8.20 -6.77 -0.28
N VAL A 327 7.74 -5.84 -1.14
CA VAL A 327 6.51 -5.08 -0.90
C VAL A 327 5.67 -5.07 -2.17
N VAL A 328 4.42 -5.48 -2.03
CA VAL A 328 3.39 -5.42 -3.07
C VAL A 328 2.17 -4.70 -2.52
N VAL A 329 1.69 -3.69 -3.23
CA VAL A 329 0.59 -2.82 -2.80
C VAL A 329 -0.56 -2.89 -3.78
N ALA A 330 -1.75 -3.23 -3.30
CA ALA A 330 -3.00 -2.96 -4.00
C ALA A 330 -3.69 -1.80 -3.27
N GLY A 331 -3.97 -0.70 -3.97
CA GLY A 331 -4.66 0.44 -3.36
C GLY A 331 -6.11 0.13 -2.98
N GLY A 332 -6.79 -0.73 -3.73
CA GLY A 332 -8.22 -0.98 -3.54
C GLY A 332 -9.09 0.08 -4.23
N SER A 333 -10.27 0.35 -3.67
CA SER A 333 -11.21 1.38 -4.15
C SER A 333 -10.88 2.75 -3.57
N GLY A 334 -11.45 3.82 -4.13
CA GLY A 334 -11.21 5.20 -3.70
C GLY A 334 -9.90 5.79 -4.24
N ILE A 335 -9.37 6.81 -3.57
CA ILE A 335 -8.18 7.56 -4.01
C ILE A 335 -6.99 7.20 -3.13
N ASN A 336 -6.12 6.36 -3.67
CA ASN A 336 -5.04 5.73 -2.93
C ASN A 336 -3.68 6.32 -3.31
N THR A 337 -2.80 6.39 -2.31
CA THR A 337 -1.49 7.00 -2.43
C THR A 337 -0.38 6.06 -2.01
N LEU A 338 0.63 5.96 -2.86
CA LEU A 338 1.89 5.31 -2.53
C LEU A 338 2.97 6.35 -2.33
N ILE A 339 3.62 6.31 -1.17
CA ILE A 339 4.81 7.08 -0.83
C ILE A 339 5.97 6.10 -0.75
N VAL A 340 7.06 6.38 -1.47
CA VAL A 340 8.32 5.65 -1.39
C VAL A 340 9.35 6.62 -0.82
N ASP A 341 9.68 6.43 0.46
CA ASP A 341 10.37 7.42 1.28
C ASP A 341 11.80 7.00 1.65
N ASP A 342 12.76 7.57 0.92
CA ASP A 342 14.20 7.51 1.19
C ASP A 342 14.75 8.85 1.72
N SER A 343 13.87 9.77 2.12
CA SER A 343 14.20 11.19 2.34
C SER A 343 15.25 11.47 3.40
N SER A 344 15.48 10.55 4.33
CA SER A 344 16.47 10.66 5.40
C SER A 344 17.78 9.95 5.09
N ASP A 345 17.88 9.17 4.00
CA ASP A 345 19.16 8.58 3.58
C ASP A 345 20.14 9.70 3.18
N THR A 346 21.39 9.59 3.59
CA THR A 346 22.45 10.56 3.27
C THR A 346 23.42 10.05 2.21
N VAL A 347 23.27 8.78 1.81
CA VAL A 347 24.06 8.12 0.78
C VAL A 347 23.46 8.44 -0.58
N ALA A 348 24.33 8.72 -1.56
CA ALA A 348 23.89 8.85 -2.95
C ALA A 348 23.34 7.51 -3.46
N ARG A 349 22.09 7.49 -3.90
CA ARG A 349 21.45 6.29 -4.43
C ARG A 349 21.12 6.40 -5.91
N THR A 350 20.83 5.24 -6.50
CA THR A 350 20.24 5.14 -7.84
C THR A 350 18.93 4.39 -7.73
N GLY A 351 17.89 4.88 -8.40
CA GLY A 351 16.60 4.21 -8.47
C GLY A 351 15.88 4.46 -9.78
N PHE A 352 14.75 3.80 -9.95
CA PHE A 352 13.86 4.06 -11.07
C PHE A 352 12.39 3.83 -10.73
N LEU A 353 11.52 4.45 -11.53
CA LEU A 353 10.08 4.20 -11.59
C LEU A 353 9.73 3.76 -13.01
N THR A 354 8.94 2.69 -13.16
CA THR A 354 8.34 2.32 -14.45
C THR A 354 6.96 1.70 -14.26
N ALA A 355 6.20 1.55 -15.34
CA ALA A 355 4.93 0.83 -15.35
C ALA A 355 4.74 0.02 -16.64
N PHE A 356 4.01 -1.09 -16.54
CA PHE A 356 3.69 -1.97 -17.66
C PHE A 356 2.29 -2.58 -17.51
N LEU A 357 1.73 -3.03 -18.65
CA LEU A 357 0.51 -3.83 -18.66
C LEU A 357 0.86 -5.32 -18.65
N GLU A 358 0.25 -6.08 -17.74
CA GLU A 358 0.46 -7.51 -17.56
C GLU A 358 -0.85 -8.28 -17.72
N THR A 359 -0.88 -9.30 -18.57
CA THR A 359 -2.06 -10.17 -18.70
C THR A 359 -2.34 -10.93 -17.42
N ARG A 360 -3.61 -10.95 -17.00
CA ARG A 360 -4.10 -11.84 -15.93
C ARG A 360 -5.30 -12.64 -16.41
N THR A 361 -5.57 -13.77 -15.76
CA THR A 361 -6.74 -14.62 -16.06
C THR A 361 -8.05 -13.83 -16.01
N THR A 362 -8.17 -12.92 -15.04
CA THR A 362 -9.35 -12.07 -14.83
C THR A 362 -9.34 -10.77 -15.67
N ALA A 363 -8.17 -10.38 -16.19
CA ALA A 363 -7.99 -9.17 -16.99
C ALA A 363 -7.06 -9.45 -18.20
N PRO A 364 -7.57 -10.09 -19.28
CA PRO A 364 -6.78 -10.49 -20.43
C PRO A 364 -6.20 -9.31 -21.23
N LYS A 365 -6.81 -8.13 -21.15
CA LYS A 365 -6.33 -6.88 -21.78
C LYS A 365 -5.23 -6.18 -21.00
N GLY A 366 -4.90 -6.67 -19.81
CA GLY A 366 -3.80 -6.21 -18.99
C GLY A 366 -4.25 -5.54 -17.70
N VAL A 367 -3.52 -5.79 -16.62
CA VAL A 367 -3.52 -5.00 -15.39
C VAL A 367 -2.31 -4.08 -15.45
N GLU A 368 -2.49 -2.81 -15.09
CA GLU A 368 -1.38 -1.88 -14.91
C GLU A 368 -0.64 -2.22 -13.62
N VAL A 369 0.67 -2.46 -13.74
CA VAL A 369 1.58 -2.67 -12.62
C VAL A 369 2.64 -1.59 -12.66
N GLY A 370 2.68 -0.78 -11.61
CA GLY A 370 3.74 0.18 -11.36
C GLY A 370 4.85 -0.43 -10.50
N VAL A 371 6.08 0.05 -10.69
CA VAL A 371 7.26 -0.40 -9.94
C VAL A 371 8.11 0.80 -9.57
N VAL A 372 8.49 0.89 -8.29
CA VAL A 372 9.62 1.70 -7.82
C VAL A 372 10.73 0.78 -7.32
N SER A 373 11.97 1.10 -7.65
CA SER A 373 13.11 0.21 -7.45
C SER A 373 14.40 0.98 -7.15
N GLY A 374 15.36 0.29 -6.53
CA GLY A 374 16.65 0.84 -6.15
C GLY A 374 16.56 1.68 -4.89
N LEU A 375 17.19 2.86 -4.86
CA LEU A 375 17.21 3.74 -3.69
C LEU A 375 17.73 3.05 -2.41
N GLY A 376 18.55 2.00 -2.57
CA GLY A 376 19.13 1.26 -1.46
C GLY A 376 18.32 0.04 -1.01
N SER A 377 17.09 -0.15 -1.46
CA SER A 377 16.36 -1.41 -1.25
C SER A 377 16.97 -2.55 -2.08
N GLN A 378 16.83 -3.78 -1.57
CA GLN A 378 17.55 -4.95 -2.10
C GLN A 378 16.65 -6.15 -2.36
N LEU A 379 16.90 -6.84 -3.48
CA LEU A 379 16.33 -8.15 -3.76
C LEU A 379 17.41 -9.18 -4.06
N TYR A 380 17.45 -10.22 -3.24
CA TYR A 380 18.32 -11.37 -3.45
C TYR A 380 17.66 -12.33 -4.45
N PRO A 381 18.40 -12.88 -5.42
CA PRO A 381 17.82 -13.75 -6.45
C PRO A 381 17.29 -15.08 -5.89
N ASP A 382 17.87 -15.56 -4.78
CA ASP A 382 17.48 -16.78 -4.09
C ASP A 382 18.00 -16.80 -2.64
N ALA A 383 17.47 -17.74 -1.85
CA ALA A 383 17.84 -17.94 -0.45
C ALA A 383 19.33 -18.29 -0.25
N ALA A 384 19.91 -19.04 -1.20
CA ALA A 384 21.31 -19.46 -1.13
C ALA A 384 22.26 -18.26 -1.27
N THR A 385 21.93 -17.33 -2.17
CA THR A 385 22.67 -16.09 -2.38
C THR A 385 22.58 -15.19 -1.16
N PHE A 386 21.40 -15.06 -0.56
CA PHE A 386 21.24 -14.33 0.71
C PHE A 386 22.08 -14.96 1.83
N ALA A 387 21.98 -16.27 2.03
CA ALA A 387 22.73 -16.99 3.07
C ALA A 387 24.26 -16.88 2.89
N ALA A 388 24.74 -16.80 1.65
CA ALA A 388 26.14 -16.60 1.32
C ALA A 388 26.61 -15.13 1.42
N SER A 389 25.72 -14.19 1.83
CA SER A 389 25.98 -12.74 1.76
C SER A 389 26.43 -12.31 0.36
N GLY A 390 25.82 -12.91 -0.67
CA GLY A 390 26.07 -12.60 -2.07
C GLY A 390 25.49 -11.24 -2.46
N ALA A 391 25.72 -10.86 -3.71
CA ALA A 391 25.22 -9.58 -4.22
C ALA A 391 23.70 -9.62 -4.44
N ALA A 392 22.99 -8.69 -3.81
CA ALA A 392 21.60 -8.37 -4.15
C ALA A 392 21.54 -7.53 -5.44
N GLY A 393 20.40 -7.62 -6.12
CA GLY A 393 20.01 -6.65 -7.14
C GLY A 393 19.14 -5.55 -6.57
N ASP A 394 18.79 -4.58 -7.42
CA ASP A 394 17.78 -3.57 -7.09
C ASP A 394 16.43 -4.26 -6.86
N ASP A 395 15.74 -3.80 -5.83
CA ASP A 395 14.46 -4.36 -5.42
C ASP A 395 13.27 -3.97 -6.31
N ARG A 396 12.06 -4.42 -6.00
CA ARG A 396 10.82 -4.02 -6.67
C ARG A 396 9.72 -3.81 -5.64
N ILE A 397 9.41 -2.55 -5.35
CA ILE A 397 8.15 -2.16 -4.70
C ILE A 397 7.12 -2.07 -5.81
N GLU A 398 6.20 -3.05 -5.84
CA GLU A 398 5.19 -3.15 -6.90
C GLU A 398 3.85 -2.61 -6.41
N PHE A 399 3.09 -1.98 -7.31
CA PHE A 399 1.80 -1.43 -6.96
C PHE A 399 0.77 -1.48 -8.09
N GLU A 400 -0.50 -1.55 -7.70
CA GLU A 400 -1.68 -1.44 -8.55
C GLU A 400 -2.79 -0.63 -7.86
N ALA A 401 -3.72 -0.09 -8.65
CA ALA A 401 -4.85 0.71 -8.14
C ALA A 401 -4.45 1.92 -7.27
N ILE A 402 -3.33 2.57 -7.61
CA ILE A 402 -2.83 3.79 -6.95
C ILE A 402 -3.05 4.99 -7.87
N GLN A 403 -3.63 6.08 -7.35
CA GLN A 403 -3.91 7.31 -8.10
C GLN A 403 -2.88 8.40 -7.85
N ALA A 404 -2.07 8.29 -6.79
CA ALA A 404 -0.94 9.18 -6.53
C ALA A 404 0.31 8.43 -6.08
N VAL A 405 1.42 8.62 -6.78
CA VAL A 405 2.72 8.04 -6.46
C VAL A 405 3.71 9.15 -6.14
N ASN A 406 4.38 9.04 -5.00
CA ASN A 406 5.41 9.97 -4.58
C ASN A 406 6.69 9.24 -4.23
N VAL A 407 7.80 9.73 -4.78
CA VAL A 407 9.13 9.23 -4.49
C VAL A 407 9.92 10.36 -3.85
N LYS A 408 10.30 10.19 -2.59
CA LYS A 408 11.17 11.11 -1.86
C LYS A 408 12.59 10.54 -1.88
N LEU A 409 13.49 11.20 -2.60
CA LEU A 409 14.91 10.83 -2.64
C LEU A 409 15.63 11.36 -1.39
N GLY A 410 16.73 10.70 -1.03
CA GLY A 410 17.55 11.07 0.11
C GLY A 410 18.38 12.35 -0.10
N GLN A 411 19.15 12.70 0.92
CA GLN A 411 20.02 13.88 1.02
C GLN A 411 21.35 13.76 0.26
N GLY A 412 21.60 12.62 -0.40
CA GLY A 412 22.77 12.40 -1.26
C GLY A 412 22.56 12.93 -2.68
N GLY A 413 23.60 12.97 -3.52
CA GLY A 413 23.42 13.27 -4.94
C GLY A 413 22.86 12.06 -5.70
N ASN A 414 21.54 11.96 -5.84
CA ASN A 414 20.89 10.76 -6.34
C ASN A 414 20.73 10.74 -7.86
N VAL A 415 20.50 9.56 -8.41
CA VAL A 415 20.09 9.37 -9.80
C VAL A 415 18.75 8.64 -9.82
N PHE A 416 17.70 9.27 -10.32
CA PHE A 416 16.40 8.63 -10.44
C PHE A 416 15.91 8.63 -11.88
N SER A 417 15.59 7.45 -12.43
CA SER A 417 15.10 7.31 -13.80
C SER A 417 13.60 7.05 -13.82
N ILE A 418 12.86 7.79 -14.65
CA ILE A 418 11.43 7.70 -14.83
C ILE A 418 11.15 7.09 -16.21
N GLY A 419 10.43 5.97 -16.20
CA GLY A 419 10.04 5.19 -17.37
C GLY A 419 11.13 4.30 -17.96
N GLY A 420 10.91 3.90 -19.22
CA GLY A 420 11.71 2.89 -19.91
C GLY A 420 11.26 1.45 -19.62
N ASP A 421 12.07 0.48 -20.08
CA ASP A 421 11.80 -0.96 -20.09
C ASP A 421 12.91 -1.75 -19.37
N SER A 422 13.54 -1.12 -18.36
CA SER A 422 14.71 -1.62 -17.63
C SER A 422 14.49 -2.98 -16.95
N LEU A 423 13.25 -3.44 -16.83
CA LEU A 423 12.86 -4.70 -16.21
C LEU A 423 12.95 -5.93 -17.14
N LEU A 424 13.15 -5.75 -18.45
CA LEU A 424 13.30 -6.85 -19.40
C LEU A 424 14.74 -7.37 -19.51
N GLY A 425 14.88 -8.65 -19.85
CA GLY A 425 16.16 -9.32 -20.10
C GLY A 425 16.56 -10.31 -19.02
N THR A 426 17.87 -10.47 -18.79
CA THR A 426 18.43 -11.41 -17.81
C THR A 426 19.16 -10.68 -16.68
N GLY A 427 19.16 -11.25 -15.47
CA GLY A 427 19.85 -10.70 -14.30
C GLY A 427 18.94 -10.46 -13.09
N ALA A 428 19.53 -10.21 -11.93
CA ALA A 428 18.82 -10.11 -10.64
C ALA A 428 17.81 -8.95 -10.58
N GLY A 429 18.10 -7.82 -11.25
CA GLY A 429 17.19 -6.67 -11.34
C GLY A 429 16.11 -6.79 -12.42
N LYS A 430 15.97 -7.95 -13.08
CA LYS A 430 14.97 -8.17 -14.13
C LYS A 430 13.78 -8.95 -13.60
N LEU A 431 12.63 -8.83 -14.25
CA LEU A 431 11.49 -9.70 -13.97
C LEU A 431 11.86 -11.16 -14.24
N PRO A 432 11.32 -12.15 -13.50
CA PRO A 432 11.48 -13.54 -13.87
C PRO A 432 11.02 -13.81 -15.30
N ALA A 433 11.72 -14.66 -16.04
CA ALA A 433 11.45 -14.90 -17.47
C ALA A 433 9.99 -15.29 -17.74
N VAL A 434 9.42 -16.17 -16.89
CA VAL A 434 8.01 -16.58 -16.98
C VAL A 434 7.03 -15.41 -16.82
N ARG A 435 7.39 -14.39 -16.02
CA ARG A 435 6.56 -13.20 -15.84
C ARG A 435 6.71 -12.23 -17.00
N GLN A 436 7.91 -12.14 -17.59
CA GLN A 436 8.12 -11.34 -18.81
C GLN A 436 7.22 -11.81 -19.97
N GLU A 437 6.88 -13.10 -20.04
CA GLU A 437 5.92 -13.64 -21.03
C GLU A 437 4.49 -13.11 -20.87
N HIS A 438 4.14 -12.63 -19.67
CA HIS A 438 2.82 -12.03 -19.37
C HIS A 438 2.78 -10.52 -19.58
N VAL A 439 3.92 -9.86 -19.77
CA VAL A 439 3.99 -8.42 -20.03
C VAL A 439 3.52 -8.14 -21.46
N LEU A 440 2.42 -7.41 -21.60
CA LEU A 440 1.87 -6.98 -22.89
C LEU A 440 2.71 -5.85 -23.51
N ARG A 441 3.02 -4.83 -22.71
CA ARG A 441 3.86 -3.69 -23.09
C ARG A 441 4.25 -2.88 -21.86
N PHE A 442 5.35 -2.15 -21.97
CA PHE A 442 5.65 -1.04 -21.05
C PHE A 442 4.81 0.18 -21.44
N ILE A 443 4.25 0.83 -20.43
CA ILE A 443 3.59 2.14 -20.55
C ILE A 443 4.45 3.25 -19.93
N HIS A 444 5.57 2.88 -19.31
CA HIS A 444 6.64 3.73 -18.80
C HIS A 444 6.29 4.52 -17.53
N THR A 445 5.16 5.22 -17.46
CA THR A 445 4.65 5.80 -16.20
C THR A 445 3.24 5.27 -15.91
N PRO A 446 2.85 5.13 -14.64
CA PRO A 446 1.49 4.70 -14.29
C PRO A 446 0.47 5.74 -14.75
N THR A 447 -0.79 5.33 -14.91
CA THR A 447 -1.92 6.21 -15.18
C THR A 447 -2.38 6.86 -13.87
N ALA A 448 -1.48 7.61 -13.25
CA ALA A 448 -1.63 8.21 -11.93
C ALA A 448 -0.89 9.56 -11.89
N MET A 449 -1.11 10.35 -10.83
CA MET A 449 -0.20 11.44 -10.52
C MET A 449 1.13 10.87 -10.04
N VAL A 450 2.24 11.40 -10.55
CA VAL A 450 3.58 11.03 -10.12
C VAL A 450 4.33 12.28 -9.67
N SER A 451 4.97 12.21 -8.51
CA SER A 451 5.84 13.25 -8.00
C SER A 451 7.17 12.69 -7.51
N VAL A 452 8.27 13.30 -7.91
CA VAL A 452 9.63 12.95 -7.45
C VAL A 452 10.25 14.17 -6.80
N SER A 453 10.75 14.01 -5.58
CA SER A 453 11.42 15.06 -4.80
C SER A 453 12.87 14.66 -4.54
N GLY A 454 13.83 15.44 -5.04
CA GLY A 454 15.26 15.13 -4.97
C GLY A 454 15.88 15.24 -3.57
N GLY A 455 15.32 16.08 -2.69
CA GLY A 455 15.87 16.26 -1.34
C GLY A 455 17.00 17.28 -1.33
N ASN A 456 18.11 16.97 -0.67
CA ASN A 456 19.33 17.75 -0.77
C ASN A 456 20.34 16.99 -1.65
N GLY A 457 21.29 17.71 -2.24
CA GLY A 457 22.34 17.10 -3.05
C GLY A 457 22.21 17.50 -4.51
N GLY A 458 23.21 17.19 -5.33
CA GLY A 458 23.08 17.43 -6.78
C GLY A 458 22.40 16.24 -7.43
N ASP A 459 21.07 16.28 -7.55
CA ASP A 459 20.29 15.17 -8.06
C ASP A 459 20.28 15.11 -9.58
N THR A 460 20.11 13.92 -10.15
CA THR A 460 19.91 13.71 -11.58
C THR A 460 18.62 12.95 -11.82
N LEU A 461 17.59 13.68 -12.25
CA LEU A 461 16.29 13.15 -12.64
C LEU A 461 16.29 12.88 -14.16
N ARG A 462 16.10 11.62 -14.55
CA ARG A 462 16.15 11.17 -15.95
C ARG A 462 14.78 10.70 -16.40
N VAL A 463 14.13 11.42 -17.30
CA VAL A 463 12.91 10.95 -17.96
C VAL A 463 13.29 10.23 -19.24
N LEU A 464 13.16 8.91 -19.25
CA LEU A 464 13.45 8.08 -20.43
C LEU A 464 12.27 8.10 -21.40
N SER A 465 11.08 7.85 -20.88
CA SER A 465 9.81 7.95 -21.60
C SER A 465 8.69 8.05 -20.57
N THR A 466 7.57 8.64 -20.94
CA THR A 466 6.36 8.63 -20.11
C THR A 466 5.22 7.96 -20.86
N ASN A 467 4.16 7.66 -20.13
CA ASN A 467 2.86 7.38 -20.69
C ASN A 467 2.27 8.67 -21.30
N ALA A 468 1.17 8.52 -22.03
CA ALA A 468 0.38 9.63 -22.57
C ALA A 468 -0.84 9.89 -21.68
N VAL A 469 -0.61 10.41 -20.48
CA VAL A 469 -1.66 10.75 -19.52
C VAL A 469 -2.04 12.21 -19.68
N SER A 470 -3.30 12.47 -20.04
CA SER A 470 -3.81 13.85 -20.10
C SER A 470 -4.31 14.31 -18.73
N ARG A 471 -4.20 15.61 -18.46
CA ARG A 471 -4.76 16.22 -17.24
C ARG A 471 -6.27 15.96 -17.11
N GLN A 472 -6.99 15.99 -18.24
CA GLN A 472 -8.42 15.70 -18.26
C GLN A 472 -8.73 14.27 -17.81
N THR A 473 -7.89 13.29 -18.19
CA THR A 473 -8.05 11.90 -17.73
C THR A 473 -7.95 11.82 -16.21
N LEU A 474 -6.96 12.48 -15.60
CA LEU A 474 -6.82 12.47 -14.14
C LEU A 474 -7.92 13.29 -13.44
N ASN A 475 -8.33 14.42 -14.00
CA ASN A 475 -9.42 15.25 -13.48
C ASN A 475 -10.77 14.51 -13.46
N ASP A 476 -11.14 13.92 -14.60
CA ASP A 476 -12.46 13.36 -14.77
C ASP A 476 -12.53 11.96 -14.23
N THR A 477 -11.52 11.13 -14.49
CA THR A 477 -11.61 9.69 -14.25
C THR A 477 -10.66 9.16 -13.18
N ASN A 478 -9.83 10.01 -12.59
CA ASN A 478 -8.72 9.62 -11.71
C ASN A 478 -7.80 8.56 -12.36
N GLY A 479 -7.79 8.42 -13.69
CA GLY A 479 -7.07 7.35 -14.40
C GLY A 479 -7.78 5.99 -14.44
N MET A 480 -8.98 5.86 -13.88
CA MET A 480 -9.69 4.58 -13.69
C MET A 480 -10.67 4.21 -14.81
N LEU A 481 -11.09 5.19 -15.60
CA LEU A 481 -12.08 4.97 -16.67
C LEU A 481 -11.54 5.46 -18.00
N ARG A 482 -11.81 4.68 -19.05
CA ARG A 482 -11.52 5.06 -20.43
C ARG A 482 -12.65 4.64 -21.35
N VAL A 483 -13.14 5.57 -22.15
CA VAL A 483 -14.06 5.27 -23.25
C VAL A 483 -13.30 5.34 -24.57
N SER A 484 -13.51 4.37 -25.45
CA SER A 484 -12.91 4.35 -26.79
C SER A 484 -13.89 3.82 -27.84
N GLU A 485 -13.77 4.29 -29.07
CA GLU A 485 -14.53 3.71 -30.19
C GLU A 485 -13.87 2.42 -30.67
N VAL A 486 -14.66 1.36 -30.84
CA VAL A 486 -14.23 0.05 -31.37
C VAL A 486 -14.70 -0.13 -32.81
N VAL A 487 -15.95 0.24 -33.09
CA VAL A 487 -16.55 0.15 -34.42
C VAL A 487 -17.21 1.48 -34.73
N ALA A 488 -16.78 2.16 -35.78
CA ALA A 488 -17.40 3.41 -36.22
C ALA A 488 -18.81 3.18 -36.78
N GLY A 489 -19.74 4.04 -36.36
CA GLY A 489 -21.11 4.00 -36.84
C GLY A 489 -21.28 4.54 -38.25
N VAL A 490 -22.08 3.86 -39.07
CA VAL A 490 -22.47 4.31 -40.40
C VAL A 490 -24.00 4.40 -40.44
N PRO A 491 -24.58 5.60 -40.70
CA PRO A 491 -26.02 5.80 -40.64
C PRO A 491 -26.82 4.72 -41.37
N ASN A 492 -27.75 4.10 -40.64
CA ASN A 492 -28.66 3.03 -41.09
C ASN A 492 -27.99 1.75 -41.61
N THR A 493 -26.66 1.62 -41.49
CA THR A 493 -25.89 0.50 -42.02
C THR A 493 -25.24 -0.29 -40.89
N THR A 494 -24.42 0.39 -40.09
CA THR A 494 -23.63 -0.21 -39.01
C THR A 494 -23.85 0.60 -37.74
N GLY A 495 -24.23 -0.07 -36.64
CA GLY A 495 -24.27 0.57 -35.32
C GLY A 495 -22.86 0.81 -34.82
N GLU A 496 -22.63 1.97 -34.19
CA GLU A 496 -21.36 2.25 -33.52
C GLU A 496 -21.19 1.33 -32.30
N VAL A 497 -19.97 0.92 -32.01
CA VAL A 497 -19.63 0.25 -30.74
C VAL A 497 -18.55 1.06 -30.04
N GLN A 498 -18.86 1.52 -28.84
CA GLN A 498 -17.90 2.11 -27.91
C GLN A 498 -17.56 1.10 -26.81
N HIS A 499 -16.35 1.17 -26.26
CA HIS A 499 -15.88 0.34 -25.16
C HIS A 499 -15.59 1.24 -23.95
N LEU A 500 -16.30 0.97 -22.86
CA LEU A 500 -15.99 1.50 -21.53
C LEU A 500 -15.07 0.50 -20.83
N ASP A 501 -13.83 0.91 -20.64
CA ASP A 501 -12.84 0.19 -19.86
C ASP A 501 -12.82 0.73 -18.43
N ILE A 502 -12.86 -0.18 -17.47
CA ILE A 502 -12.63 0.09 -16.05
C ILE A 502 -11.28 -0.55 -15.75
N THR A 503 -10.27 0.28 -15.49
CA THR A 503 -8.86 -0.11 -15.47
C THR A 503 -8.63 -1.37 -14.63
N GLY A 504 -7.92 -2.35 -15.19
CA GLY A 504 -7.59 -3.62 -14.52
C GLY A 504 -8.78 -4.56 -14.30
N GLY A 505 -9.97 -4.22 -14.80
CA GLY A 505 -11.20 -4.96 -14.49
C GLY A 505 -11.64 -4.78 -13.05
N ALA A 506 -11.36 -3.61 -12.46
CA ALA A 506 -11.75 -3.31 -11.08
C ALA A 506 -13.26 -3.49 -10.88
N THR A 507 -13.61 -4.14 -9.77
CA THR A 507 -15.00 -4.34 -9.34
C THR A 507 -15.10 -4.08 -7.85
N ASP A 508 -15.84 -3.05 -7.46
CA ASP A 508 -16.11 -2.72 -6.05
C ASP A 508 -17.54 -2.16 -5.86
N THR A 509 -17.87 -1.85 -4.61
CA THR A 509 -19.21 -1.38 -4.21
C THR A 509 -19.25 0.09 -3.77
N SER A 510 -18.10 0.74 -3.69
CA SER A 510 -17.83 2.06 -3.11
C SER A 510 -17.65 3.11 -4.20
N ASP A 511 -16.82 2.82 -5.21
CA ASP A 511 -16.54 3.72 -6.31
C ASP A 511 -17.73 3.84 -7.25
N THR A 512 -17.95 5.07 -7.67
CA THR A 512 -19.03 5.41 -8.59
C THR A 512 -18.59 6.38 -9.66
N PHE A 513 -19.20 6.24 -10.83
CA PHE A 513 -18.98 7.11 -11.99
C PHE A 513 -20.30 7.48 -12.64
N ALA A 514 -20.27 8.48 -13.51
CA ALA A 514 -21.36 8.81 -14.40
C ALA A 514 -20.88 8.79 -15.86
N LEU A 515 -21.79 8.47 -16.77
CA LEU A 515 -21.56 8.61 -18.21
C LEU A 515 -22.39 9.77 -18.74
N ARG A 516 -21.78 10.58 -19.60
CA ARG A 516 -22.43 11.69 -20.28
C ARG A 516 -22.47 11.45 -21.78
N PHE A 517 -23.63 11.67 -22.37
CA PHE A 517 -23.84 11.68 -23.81
C PHE A 517 -24.44 13.03 -24.23
N GLY A 518 -23.67 13.84 -24.97
CA GLY A 518 -24.06 15.21 -25.24
C GLY A 518 -24.19 16.02 -23.94
N THR A 519 -25.39 16.49 -23.65
CA THR A 519 -25.73 17.27 -22.44
C THR A 519 -26.30 16.42 -21.30
N ASP A 520 -26.67 15.17 -21.58
CA ASP A 520 -27.37 14.31 -20.62
C ASP A 520 -26.39 13.40 -19.91
N SER A 521 -26.59 13.20 -18.60
CA SER A 521 -25.75 12.35 -17.77
C SER A 521 -26.58 11.33 -17.00
N THR A 522 -26.00 10.16 -16.78
CA THR A 522 -26.60 9.13 -15.92
C THR A 522 -26.57 9.57 -14.46
N GLY A 523 -27.34 8.89 -13.61
CA GLY A 523 -27.04 8.89 -12.18
C GLY A 523 -25.70 8.17 -11.89
N PRO A 524 -25.27 8.14 -10.62
CA PRO A 524 -24.09 7.38 -10.21
C PRO A 524 -24.24 5.89 -10.51
N LEU A 525 -23.20 5.31 -11.13
CA LEU A 525 -23.06 3.92 -11.51
C LEU A 525 -21.89 3.32 -10.74
N LYS A 526 -22.07 2.12 -10.15
CA LYS A 526 -21.03 1.44 -9.38
C LYS A 526 -20.07 0.65 -10.27
N PHE A 527 -18.85 0.40 -9.82
CA PHE A 527 -17.88 -0.40 -10.59
C PHE A 527 -18.33 -1.86 -10.75
N ASN A 528 -19.07 -2.42 -9.79
CA ASN A 528 -19.66 -3.75 -9.89
C ASN A 528 -20.99 -3.84 -10.64
N LEU A 529 -21.39 -2.82 -11.42
CA LEU A 529 -22.68 -2.84 -12.12
C LEU A 529 -22.78 -3.96 -13.17
N THR A 530 -24.00 -4.43 -13.43
CA THR A 530 -24.24 -5.41 -14.50
C THR A 530 -24.43 -4.71 -15.86
N PRO A 531 -24.21 -5.41 -17.00
CA PRO A 531 -24.52 -4.86 -18.32
C PRO A 531 -25.98 -4.39 -18.46
N ALA A 532 -26.93 -5.07 -17.80
CA ALA A 532 -28.33 -4.70 -17.82
C ALA A 532 -28.60 -3.37 -17.08
N ASP A 533 -27.91 -3.14 -15.96
CA ASP A 533 -28.01 -1.88 -15.21
C ASP A 533 -27.42 -0.73 -16.02
N LEU A 534 -26.27 -0.95 -16.68
CA LEU A 534 -25.66 0.05 -17.56
C LEU A 534 -26.56 0.39 -18.74
N GLN A 535 -27.12 -0.64 -19.40
CA GLN A 535 -28.05 -0.44 -20.52
C GLN A 535 -29.29 0.35 -20.07
N THR A 536 -29.82 0.06 -18.89
CA THR A 536 -30.97 0.77 -18.33
C THR A 536 -30.62 2.24 -18.07
N ALA A 537 -29.47 2.52 -17.47
CA ALA A 537 -29.02 3.88 -17.19
C ALA A 537 -28.84 4.69 -18.48
N LEU A 538 -28.17 4.14 -19.50
CA LEU A 538 -27.98 4.80 -20.78
C LEU A 538 -29.29 5.00 -21.54
N SER A 539 -30.17 4.00 -21.54
CA SER A 539 -31.50 4.09 -22.19
C SER A 539 -32.40 5.15 -21.55
N ASN A 540 -32.12 5.54 -20.31
CA ASN A 540 -32.87 6.58 -19.61
C ASN A 540 -32.40 8.01 -19.95
N LEU A 541 -31.28 8.18 -20.65
CA LEU A 541 -30.78 9.50 -21.07
C LEU A 541 -31.77 10.16 -22.06
N PRO A 542 -32.23 11.40 -21.81
CA PRO A 542 -33.19 12.10 -22.67
C PRO A 542 -32.78 12.15 -24.16
N SER A 543 -31.51 12.33 -24.46
CA SER A 543 -30.93 12.36 -25.81
C SER A 543 -31.08 11.05 -26.58
N LEU A 544 -31.32 9.94 -25.89
CA LEU A 544 -31.50 8.61 -26.48
C LEU A 544 -32.96 8.14 -26.41
N GLN A 545 -33.84 8.91 -25.78
CA GLN A 545 -35.27 8.61 -25.71
C GLN A 545 -35.92 8.69 -27.09
N GLY A 546 -36.84 7.77 -27.37
CA GLY A 546 -37.59 7.71 -28.63
C GLY A 546 -36.96 6.83 -29.72
N ILE A 547 -35.78 6.27 -29.49
CA ILE A 547 -35.16 5.25 -30.35
C ILE A 547 -35.38 3.89 -29.70
N SER A 548 -36.12 2.99 -30.36
CA SER A 548 -36.30 1.62 -29.87
C SER A 548 -34.96 0.90 -29.87
N SER A 549 -34.52 0.42 -28.70
CA SER A 549 -33.20 -0.22 -28.52
C SER A 549 -32.02 0.70 -28.90
N ALA A 550 -32.09 1.98 -28.49
CA ALA A 550 -31.07 3.00 -28.76
C ALA A 550 -29.64 2.55 -28.45
N VAL A 551 -29.49 1.75 -27.38
CA VAL A 551 -28.23 1.17 -26.93
C VAL A 551 -28.43 -0.28 -26.50
N ALA A 552 -27.43 -1.12 -26.75
CA ALA A 552 -27.30 -2.46 -26.21
C ALA A 552 -25.93 -2.60 -25.54
N VAL A 553 -25.90 -3.15 -24.32
CA VAL A 553 -24.67 -3.29 -23.54
C VAL A 553 -24.36 -4.77 -23.34
N ALA A 554 -23.11 -5.14 -23.61
CA ALA A 554 -22.59 -6.48 -23.36
C ALA A 554 -21.30 -6.40 -22.52
N PRO A 555 -20.94 -7.47 -21.78
CA PRO A 555 -19.60 -7.59 -21.22
C PRO A 555 -18.56 -7.43 -22.34
N GLY A 556 -17.62 -6.52 -22.13
CA GLY A 556 -16.53 -6.32 -23.08
C GLY A 556 -15.59 -7.51 -23.08
N ALA A 557 -15.12 -7.93 -24.26
CA ALA A 557 -14.07 -8.93 -24.32
C ALA A 557 -12.80 -8.41 -23.62
N GLY A 558 -12.45 -8.99 -22.47
CA GLY A 558 -11.26 -8.64 -21.70
C GLY A 558 -11.46 -7.65 -20.55
N GLY A 559 -12.71 -7.38 -20.13
CA GLY A 559 -13.04 -6.43 -19.05
C GLY A 559 -13.97 -5.32 -19.55
N GLY A 560 -14.65 -4.63 -18.63
CA GLY A 560 -15.52 -3.49 -18.95
C GLY A 560 -16.77 -3.83 -19.77
N PHE A 561 -17.23 -2.89 -20.60
CA PHE A 561 -18.50 -2.98 -21.33
C PHE A 561 -18.36 -2.55 -22.78
N ASP A 562 -18.92 -3.34 -23.69
CA ASP A 562 -19.15 -2.95 -25.08
C ASP A 562 -20.56 -2.37 -25.20
N ILE A 563 -20.65 -1.13 -25.69
CA ILE A 563 -21.86 -0.33 -25.79
C ILE A 563 -22.15 -0.12 -27.28
N ALA A 564 -23.12 -0.87 -27.81
CA ALA A 564 -23.55 -0.78 -29.19
C ALA A 564 -24.70 0.23 -29.33
N PHE A 565 -24.50 1.28 -30.12
CA PHE A 565 -25.52 2.26 -30.48
C PHE A 565 -26.32 1.78 -31.69
N ASP A 566 -27.61 2.11 -31.71
CA ASP A 566 -28.45 1.81 -32.87
C ASP A 566 -27.91 2.51 -34.12
N LYS A 567 -27.89 1.78 -35.24
CA LYS A 567 -27.37 2.25 -36.52
C LYS A 567 -28.05 3.52 -37.04
N SER A 568 -29.26 3.86 -36.60
CA SER A 568 -29.92 5.11 -36.99
C SER A 568 -29.20 6.37 -36.50
N LEU A 569 -28.40 6.25 -35.43
CA LEU A 569 -27.57 7.34 -34.90
C LEU A 569 -26.34 7.62 -35.77
N GLY A 570 -25.91 6.66 -36.59
CA GLY A 570 -24.65 6.77 -37.33
C GLY A 570 -23.47 6.86 -36.37
N HIS A 571 -22.58 7.82 -36.61
CA HIS A 571 -21.44 8.09 -35.73
C HIS A 571 -21.91 8.91 -34.52
N ALA A 572 -22.07 8.23 -33.40
CA ALA A 572 -22.43 8.77 -32.11
C ALA A 572 -21.23 9.51 -31.49
N ALA A 573 -21.51 10.51 -30.65
CA ALA A 573 -20.46 11.14 -29.86
C ALA A 573 -19.92 10.13 -28.84
N LEU A 574 -18.60 10.16 -28.60
CA LEU A 574 -17.98 9.34 -27.56
C LEU A 574 -18.59 9.66 -26.20
N LEU A 575 -18.98 8.64 -25.44
CA LEU A 575 -19.40 8.81 -24.05
C LEU A 575 -18.24 9.41 -23.24
N VAL A 576 -18.57 10.40 -22.41
CA VAL A 576 -17.61 10.98 -21.47
C VAL A 576 -17.86 10.35 -20.11
N ALA A 577 -16.86 9.63 -19.59
CA ALA A 577 -16.90 9.06 -18.25
C ALA A 577 -16.31 10.06 -17.24
N SER A 578 -16.91 10.12 -16.05
CA SER A 578 -16.38 10.91 -14.95
C SER A 578 -16.64 10.20 -13.63
N MET A 579 -15.63 10.12 -12.77
CA MET A 579 -15.75 9.67 -11.39
C MET A 579 -16.62 10.67 -10.61
N THR A 580 -17.44 10.16 -9.70
CA THR A 580 -18.24 11.00 -8.80
C THR A 580 -17.36 11.67 -7.74
N THR A 581 -16.29 10.98 -7.34
CA THR A 581 -15.23 11.50 -6.46
C THR A 581 -14.00 11.80 -7.30
N GLN A 582 -13.61 13.07 -7.41
CA GLN A 582 -12.45 13.51 -8.17
C GLN A 582 -11.25 13.80 -7.25
N LEU A 583 -10.03 13.67 -7.80
CA LEU A 583 -8.78 14.02 -7.11
C LEU A 583 -8.74 15.46 -6.59
N VAL A 584 -9.30 16.41 -7.33
CA VAL A 584 -9.52 17.79 -6.89
C VAL A 584 -10.80 18.28 -7.56
N SER A 585 -11.69 18.89 -6.79
CA SER A 585 -12.94 19.44 -7.32
C SER A 585 -13.19 20.87 -6.84
N VAL A 586 -13.86 21.65 -7.68
CA VAL A 586 -14.33 23.00 -7.33
C VAL A 586 -15.83 23.10 -7.58
N GLN A 587 -16.59 23.54 -6.56
CA GLN A 587 -18.02 23.75 -6.66
C GLN A 587 -18.41 25.19 -6.30
N ALA A 588 -19.11 25.89 -7.19
CA ALA A 588 -19.71 27.19 -6.90
C ALA A 588 -21.05 27.03 -6.16
N THR A 589 -21.28 27.79 -5.08
CA THR A 589 -22.50 27.68 -4.25
C THR A 589 -23.44 28.88 -4.31
N THR A 590 -23.00 30.03 -4.86
CA THR A 590 -23.88 31.18 -5.08
C THR A 590 -24.24 31.33 -6.54
N THR A 591 -25.40 31.92 -6.82
CA THR A 591 -25.88 32.17 -8.19
C THR A 591 -24.94 33.05 -9.01
N ASN A 592 -24.04 33.79 -8.35
CA ASN A 592 -23.02 34.64 -8.96
C ASN A 592 -21.60 34.04 -8.92
N GLY A 593 -21.37 32.88 -8.29
CA GLY A 593 -20.04 32.27 -8.16
C GLY A 593 -19.09 32.98 -7.18
N GLU A 594 -19.60 33.91 -6.37
CA GLU A 594 -18.87 34.72 -5.39
C GLU A 594 -18.13 33.88 -4.32
N THR A 595 -18.57 32.64 -4.08
CA THR A 595 -17.85 31.67 -3.25
C THR A 595 -17.81 30.33 -3.96
N GLN A 596 -16.61 29.77 -4.06
CA GLN A 596 -16.34 28.48 -4.69
C GLN A 596 -15.56 27.61 -3.71
N HIS A 597 -16.02 26.37 -3.53
CA HIS A 597 -15.42 25.42 -2.59
C HIS A 597 -14.44 24.54 -3.35
N LEU A 598 -13.16 24.64 -3.02
CA LEU A 598 -12.11 23.75 -3.50
C LEU A 598 -11.95 22.61 -2.49
N SER A 599 -12.19 21.39 -2.97
CA SER A 599 -12.02 20.15 -2.20
C SER A 599 -10.86 19.34 -2.78
N ILE A 600 -9.95 18.95 -1.90
CA ILE A 600 -8.90 17.97 -2.13
C ILE A 600 -9.19 16.83 -1.12
N PRO A 601 -9.42 15.60 -1.58
CA PRO A 601 -9.65 14.45 -0.70
C PRO A 601 -8.55 14.36 0.35
N ASN A 602 -8.93 14.02 1.58
CA ASN A 602 -7.96 13.80 2.64
C ASN A 602 -7.12 12.56 2.28
N ILE A 603 -5.86 12.80 1.97
CA ILE A 603 -4.86 11.80 1.62
C ILE A 603 -3.70 12.05 2.58
N THR A 604 -3.83 11.64 3.84
CA THR A 604 -2.76 11.84 4.82
C THR A 604 -2.50 10.59 5.64
N SER A 605 -1.22 10.25 5.81
CA SER A 605 -0.79 9.20 6.74
C SER A 605 -0.65 9.71 8.18
N ASN A 606 -0.54 11.03 8.41
CA ASN A 606 -0.35 11.67 9.72
C ASN A 606 -0.57 13.21 9.69
N GLY A 607 -1.45 13.72 8.81
CA GLY A 607 -1.82 15.15 8.75
C GLY A 607 -0.81 16.13 8.11
N THR A 608 0.40 15.72 7.72
CA THR A 608 1.42 16.63 7.14
C THR A 608 1.95 16.26 5.75
N ASP A 609 1.77 15.02 5.29
CA ASP A 609 2.31 14.52 4.01
C ASP A 609 1.22 14.44 2.93
N TRP A 610 0.59 15.56 2.60
CA TRP A 610 -0.33 15.59 1.46
C TRP A 610 0.47 15.58 0.16
N ILE A 611 0.10 14.67 -0.73
CA ILE A 611 0.91 14.29 -1.88
C ILE A 611 0.11 14.42 -3.16
N GLY A 612 0.75 15.00 -4.18
CA GLY A 612 0.12 15.32 -5.46
C GLY A 612 0.20 16.82 -5.77
N TYR A 613 -0.01 17.17 -7.03
CA TYR A 613 0.03 18.54 -7.50
C TYR A 613 -1.12 18.83 -8.46
N PHE A 614 -1.65 20.05 -8.36
CA PHE A 614 -2.68 20.56 -9.24
C PHE A 614 -2.37 22.02 -9.60
N THR A 615 -3.06 22.55 -10.59
CA THR A 615 -3.17 23.98 -10.83
C THR A 615 -4.63 24.40 -10.81
N LEU A 616 -4.88 25.69 -10.69
CA LEU A 616 -6.21 26.26 -10.80
C LEU A 616 -6.26 27.18 -12.02
N LYS A 617 -7.24 26.93 -12.91
CA LYS A 617 -7.51 27.76 -14.08
C LYS A 617 -8.68 28.70 -13.87
N TYR A 618 -8.51 29.94 -14.31
CA TYR A 618 -9.56 30.95 -14.41
C TYR A 618 -9.47 31.61 -15.78
N HIS A 619 -10.43 31.31 -16.66
CA HIS A 619 -10.35 31.62 -18.09
C HIS A 619 -9.06 31.05 -18.73
N TYR A 620 -8.15 31.92 -19.18
CA TYR A 620 -6.87 31.55 -19.77
C TYR A 620 -5.70 31.67 -18.77
N GLN A 621 -5.99 32.03 -17.52
CA GLN A 621 -4.99 32.21 -16.47
C GLN A 621 -4.88 30.92 -15.65
N GLU A 622 -3.67 30.60 -15.21
CA GLU A 622 -3.39 29.36 -14.49
C GLU A 622 -2.34 29.61 -13.40
N THR A 623 -2.54 29.02 -12.23
CA THR A 623 -1.54 29.06 -11.16
C THR A 623 -0.30 28.23 -11.51
N SER A 624 0.82 28.46 -10.82
CA SER A 624 1.87 27.44 -10.76
C SER A 624 1.35 26.13 -10.15
N ALA A 625 2.08 25.04 -10.32
CA ALA A 625 1.75 23.77 -9.66
C ALA A 625 1.73 23.94 -8.13
N LEU A 626 0.57 23.69 -7.54
CA LEU A 626 0.27 23.78 -6.11
C LEU A 626 0.28 22.37 -5.51
N PRO A 627 0.97 22.15 -4.38
CA PRO A 627 0.94 20.86 -3.71
C PRO A 627 -0.44 20.63 -3.07
N PHE A 628 -0.83 19.38 -2.90
CA PHE A 628 -2.05 19.02 -2.16
C PHE A 628 -1.98 19.49 -0.70
N SER A 629 -0.77 19.65 -0.15
CA SER A 629 -0.48 20.14 1.21
C SER A 629 -0.65 21.65 1.39
N ILE A 630 -1.08 22.38 0.36
CA ILE A 630 -1.09 23.84 0.38
C ILE A 630 -1.95 24.38 1.52
N ASP A 631 -1.47 25.40 2.22
CA ASP A 631 -2.27 26.12 3.21
C ASP A 631 -3.10 27.26 2.56
N ALA A 632 -4.12 27.74 3.26
CA ALA A 632 -5.02 28.76 2.72
C ALA A 632 -4.33 30.09 2.37
N GLY A 633 -3.29 30.49 3.11
CA GLY A 633 -2.56 31.73 2.84
C GLY A 633 -1.69 31.64 1.60
N THR A 634 -1.01 30.52 1.43
CA THR A 634 -0.22 30.19 0.23
C THR A 634 -1.14 30.06 -0.99
N LEU A 635 -2.30 29.41 -0.84
CA LEU A 635 -3.32 29.33 -1.90
C LEU A 635 -3.83 30.71 -2.31
N ALA A 636 -4.18 31.57 -1.35
CA ALA A 636 -4.63 32.93 -1.63
C ALA A 636 -3.58 33.72 -2.41
N THR A 637 -2.30 33.59 -2.02
CA THR A 637 -1.18 34.26 -2.71
C THR A 637 -1.06 33.77 -4.15
N ALA A 638 -1.09 32.45 -4.38
CA ALA A 638 -1.00 31.86 -5.72
C ALA A 638 -2.15 32.32 -6.63
N LEU A 639 -3.38 32.37 -6.11
CA LEU A 639 -4.55 32.87 -6.83
C LEU A 639 -4.39 34.35 -7.21
N GLN A 640 -3.97 35.19 -6.28
CA GLN A 640 -3.78 36.63 -6.51
C GLN A 640 -2.63 36.94 -7.48
N ASP A 641 -1.60 36.10 -7.52
CA ASP A 641 -0.50 36.23 -8.47
C ASP A 641 -0.92 35.80 -9.88
N ALA A 642 -1.71 34.73 -10.00
CA ALA A 642 -2.11 34.16 -11.29
C ALA A 642 -3.30 34.90 -11.94
N PHE A 643 -4.34 35.22 -11.18
CA PHE A 643 -5.64 35.64 -11.71
C PHE A 643 -5.79 37.15 -11.84
N THR A 644 -4.96 37.78 -12.67
CA THR A 644 -4.98 39.23 -12.86
C THR A 644 -6.30 39.80 -13.43
N LEU A 645 -7.16 38.97 -14.04
CA LEU A 645 -8.49 39.38 -14.52
C LEU A 645 -9.45 39.79 -13.40
N VAL A 646 -9.19 39.38 -12.15
CA VAL A 646 -9.99 39.80 -10.99
C VAL A 646 -9.69 41.25 -10.56
N GLY A 647 -8.71 41.90 -11.20
CA GLY A 647 -8.34 43.29 -10.92
C GLY A 647 -7.48 43.42 -9.66
N ALA A 648 -8.00 44.04 -8.60
CA ALA A 648 -7.23 44.24 -7.38
C ALA A 648 -7.00 42.89 -6.67
N ARG A 649 -5.81 42.70 -6.07
CA ARG A 649 -5.48 41.47 -5.33
C ARG A 649 -6.46 41.16 -4.20
N SER A 650 -7.05 42.20 -3.59
CA SER A 650 -8.08 42.05 -2.56
C SER A 650 -9.39 41.47 -3.07
N ASN A 651 -9.59 41.38 -4.38
CA ASN A 651 -10.82 40.88 -4.98
C ASN A 651 -10.91 39.35 -5.01
N ILE A 652 -9.85 38.65 -4.60
CA ILE A 652 -9.85 37.20 -4.42
C ILE A 652 -9.10 36.81 -3.15
N SER A 653 -9.70 35.91 -2.37
CA SER A 653 -9.09 35.34 -1.17
C SER A 653 -9.40 33.86 -1.05
N ALA A 654 -8.56 33.13 -0.32
CA ALA A 654 -8.85 31.76 0.09
C ALA A 654 -8.85 31.68 1.62
N THR A 655 -9.80 30.93 2.17
CA THR A 655 -9.89 30.58 3.60
C THR A 655 -10.18 29.10 3.75
N GLY A 656 -10.14 28.56 4.97
CA GLY A 656 -10.37 27.14 5.24
C GLY A 656 -9.17 26.42 5.82
N SER A 657 -9.14 25.10 5.69
CA SER A 657 -8.10 24.21 6.19
C SER A 657 -7.53 23.34 5.07
N ALA A 658 -6.43 22.64 5.33
CA ALA A 658 -5.83 21.74 4.35
C ALA A 658 -6.90 20.81 3.72
N GLY A 659 -6.92 20.81 2.40
CA GLY A 659 -7.86 20.08 1.55
C GLY A 659 -9.31 20.58 1.48
N GLN A 660 -9.71 21.59 2.24
CA GLN A 660 -11.06 22.17 2.15
C GLN A 660 -10.99 23.69 2.24
N PHE A 661 -11.19 24.36 1.10
CA PHE A 661 -11.03 25.81 0.98
C PHE A 661 -12.25 26.50 0.42
N ASP A 662 -12.55 27.66 0.97
CA ASP A 662 -13.48 28.62 0.39
C ASP A 662 -12.67 29.67 -0.37
N ILE A 663 -12.86 29.72 -1.69
CA ILE A 663 -12.33 30.77 -2.56
C ILE A 663 -13.42 31.83 -2.73
N ASN A 664 -13.20 33.01 -2.19
CA ASN A 664 -14.14 34.12 -2.25
C ASN A 664 -13.70 35.15 -3.28
N PHE A 665 -14.63 35.52 -4.15
CA PHE A 665 -14.51 36.66 -5.06
C PHE A 665 -15.26 37.86 -4.47
N ASP A 666 -14.70 39.05 -4.59
CA ASP A 666 -15.37 40.27 -4.16
C ASP A 666 -16.64 40.53 -4.98
N ALA A 667 -17.73 40.89 -4.30
CA ALA A 667 -19.04 41.08 -4.91
C ALA A 667 -19.06 42.17 -6.01
N SER A 668 -18.08 43.09 -6.03
CA SER A 668 -17.94 44.09 -7.10
C SER A 668 -17.62 43.49 -8.47
N LEU A 669 -17.18 42.23 -8.55
CA LEU A 669 -16.93 41.52 -9.81
C LEU A 669 -18.21 41.00 -10.48
N GLY A 670 -19.33 40.95 -9.76
CA GLY A 670 -20.58 40.38 -10.28
C GLY A 670 -20.49 38.87 -10.49
N THR A 671 -21.05 38.36 -11.59
CA THR A 671 -21.01 36.93 -11.91
C THR A 671 -19.62 36.53 -12.39
N VAL A 672 -18.95 35.65 -11.63
CA VAL A 672 -17.63 35.12 -11.97
C VAL A 672 -17.72 33.70 -12.53
N SER A 673 -16.77 33.34 -13.39
CA SER A 673 -16.65 31.96 -13.87
C SER A 673 -16.10 31.03 -12.78
N THR A 674 -16.50 29.76 -12.86
CA THR A 674 -15.97 28.72 -11.97
C THR A 674 -14.48 28.48 -12.26
N ILE A 675 -13.67 28.39 -11.22
CA ILE A 675 -12.28 27.95 -11.30
C ILE A 675 -12.28 26.46 -11.65
N VAL A 676 -11.42 26.06 -12.58
CA VAL A 676 -11.28 24.67 -12.99
C VAL A 676 -9.97 24.12 -12.42
N PRO A 677 -10.00 23.10 -11.55
CA PRO A 677 -8.77 22.44 -11.13
C PRO A 677 -8.22 21.57 -12.26
N GLU A 678 -6.89 21.55 -12.41
CA GLU A 678 -6.22 20.62 -13.30
C GLU A 678 -5.11 19.87 -12.59
N ILE A 679 -5.25 18.55 -12.53
CA ILE A 679 -4.25 17.64 -11.99
C ILE A 679 -2.99 17.67 -12.86
N VAL A 680 -1.82 17.65 -12.22
CA VAL A 680 -0.53 17.57 -12.91
C VAL A 680 -0.06 16.11 -12.94
N PRO A 681 0.08 15.47 -14.13
CA PRO A 681 0.50 14.08 -14.25
C PRO A 681 1.88 13.82 -13.66
N LEU A 682 2.88 14.65 -13.99
CA LEU A 682 4.25 14.46 -13.52
C LEU A 682 4.84 15.74 -12.94
N VAL A 683 5.31 15.68 -11.70
CA VAL A 683 6.11 16.75 -11.07
C VAL A 683 7.48 16.23 -10.69
N LEU A 684 8.51 16.97 -11.11
CA LEU A 684 9.90 16.72 -10.78
C LEU A 684 10.43 17.92 -10.00
N ALA A 685 10.73 17.73 -8.72
CA ALA A 685 11.37 18.72 -7.88
C ALA A 685 12.81 18.28 -7.57
N GLY A 686 13.79 19.10 -7.92
CA GLY A 686 15.21 18.86 -7.62
C GLY A 686 15.51 19.01 -6.13
N GLY A 687 14.92 20.01 -5.47
CA GLY A 687 15.10 20.22 -4.04
C GLY A 687 16.17 21.27 -3.75
N THR A 688 17.21 20.95 -2.98
CA THR A 688 18.36 21.86 -2.82
C THR A 688 19.63 21.24 -3.33
N GLY A 689 20.45 22.00 -4.04
CA GLY A 689 21.67 21.53 -4.68
C GLY A 689 21.71 21.94 -6.15
N ALA A 690 22.65 21.38 -6.90
CA ALA A 690 22.75 21.66 -8.33
C ALA A 690 22.14 20.49 -9.09
N ASP A 691 20.87 20.63 -9.45
CA ASP A 691 20.07 19.52 -9.95
C ASP A 691 20.09 19.43 -11.47
N LYS A 692 19.89 18.21 -11.98
CA LYS A 692 19.90 17.92 -13.42
C LYS A 692 18.63 17.23 -13.83
N LEU A 693 17.90 17.83 -14.76
CA LEU A 693 16.85 17.16 -15.50
C LEU A 693 17.38 16.69 -16.86
N ARG A 694 17.17 15.42 -17.19
CA ARG A 694 17.47 14.87 -18.52
C ARG A 694 16.24 14.22 -19.11
N VAL A 695 15.72 14.75 -20.21
CA VAL A 695 14.52 14.24 -20.85
C VAL A 695 14.87 13.66 -22.21
N GLN A 696 14.52 12.38 -22.41
CA GLN A 696 14.62 11.70 -23.69
C GLN A 696 13.29 11.78 -24.44
N SER A 697 12.18 11.37 -23.83
CA SER A 697 10.84 11.47 -24.42
C SER A 697 9.80 11.80 -23.36
N LEU A 698 8.81 12.61 -23.73
CA LEU A 698 7.74 13.08 -22.84
C LEU A 698 6.42 13.16 -23.61
N PHE A 699 5.37 12.53 -23.07
CA PHE A 699 4.04 12.46 -23.67
C PHE A 699 2.92 12.89 -22.72
N GLU A 700 3.27 13.36 -21.52
CA GLU A 700 2.34 13.88 -20.51
C GLU A 700 2.83 15.25 -20.00
N ASP A 701 1.90 16.04 -19.47
CA ASP A 701 2.23 17.35 -18.92
C ASP A 701 3.13 17.19 -17.70
N THR A 702 4.32 17.79 -17.77
CA THR A 702 5.36 17.66 -16.75
C THR A 702 5.81 19.02 -16.25
N PHE A 703 5.83 19.19 -14.93
CA PHE A 703 6.35 20.37 -14.28
C PHE A 703 7.68 20.03 -13.63
N TRP A 704 8.74 20.71 -14.07
CA TRP A 704 10.01 20.70 -13.37
C TRP A 704 10.15 21.95 -12.52
N LYS A 705 10.27 21.78 -11.21
CA LYS A 705 10.39 22.88 -10.25
C LYS A 705 11.85 23.31 -10.02
N GLY A 706 12.83 22.53 -10.50
CA GLY A 706 14.24 22.70 -10.12
C GLY A 706 14.35 22.71 -8.60
N GLY A 707 14.99 23.74 -8.07
CA GLY A 707 14.98 24.03 -6.64
C GLY A 707 15.93 25.15 -6.26
N GLY A 708 16.56 25.03 -5.09
CA GLY A 708 17.58 25.97 -4.65
C GLY A 708 18.95 25.54 -5.16
N GLY A 709 19.66 26.40 -5.90
CA GLY A 709 21.00 26.12 -6.41
C GLY A 709 21.10 26.40 -7.91
N ALA A 710 22.05 25.74 -8.59
CA ALA A 710 22.29 25.95 -10.02
C ALA A 710 21.83 24.73 -10.81
N ASP A 711 20.61 24.82 -11.34
CA ASP A 711 19.94 23.70 -12.00
C ASP A 711 20.16 23.71 -13.52
N ASP A 712 20.26 22.52 -14.13
CA ASP A 712 20.45 22.31 -15.57
C ASP A 712 19.39 21.36 -16.15
N ALA A 713 18.77 21.73 -17.27
CA ALA A 713 17.84 20.88 -17.99
C ALA A 713 18.35 20.56 -19.40
N GLN A 714 18.44 19.28 -19.71
CA GLN A 714 18.84 18.74 -21.00
C GLN A 714 17.63 18.05 -21.63
N LEU A 715 17.08 18.67 -22.67
CA LEU A 715 15.93 18.15 -23.41
C LEU A 715 16.37 17.59 -24.77
N ASN A 716 16.09 16.31 -25.01
CA ASN A 716 16.24 15.73 -26.33
C ASN A 716 15.04 16.08 -27.21
N LEU A 717 15.22 17.04 -28.12
CA LEU A 717 14.17 17.49 -29.03
C LEU A 717 13.98 16.56 -30.24
N ASN A 718 14.88 15.60 -30.50
CA ASN A 718 14.80 14.65 -31.63
C ASN A 718 15.07 13.21 -31.16
N ALA A 719 14.23 12.72 -30.26
CA ALA A 719 14.34 11.40 -29.64
C ALA A 719 14.27 10.23 -30.64
N LEU A 720 13.56 10.39 -31.76
CA LEU A 720 13.29 9.31 -32.72
C LEU A 720 14.42 9.11 -33.74
N THR A 721 15.01 10.18 -34.28
CA THR A 721 16.01 10.05 -35.37
C THR A 721 17.44 10.37 -34.94
N LEU A 722 17.62 11.05 -33.79
CA LEU A 722 18.92 11.55 -33.32
C LEU A 722 19.68 12.39 -34.35
N ALA A 723 19.00 12.87 -35.40
CA ALA A 723 19.60 13.74 -36.39
C ALA A 723 19.94 15.10 -35.73
N PRO A 724 21.13 15.67 -36.01
CA PRO A 724 21.49 16.96 -35.47
C PRO A 724 20.51 18.04 -35.94
N PHE A 725 20.10 18.90 -35.01
CA PHE A 725 19.36 20.10 -35.35
C PHE A 725 20.24 21.09 -36.11
N ASN A 726 19.64 21.85 -37.02
CA ASN A 726 20.25 23.09 -37.45
C ASN A 726 20.03 24.15 -36.35
N PRO A 727 20.96 25.10 -36.15
CA PRO A 727 20.81 26.17 -35.16
C PRO A 727 19.52 27.01 -35.28
N THR A 728 18.80 26.92 -36.39
CA THR A 728 17.50 27.57 -36.63
C THR A 728 16.31 26.82 -36.07
N ASP A 729 16.49 25.55 -35.71
CA ASP A 729 15.39 24.63 -35.36
C ASP A 729 15.07 24.65 -33.86
N VAL A 730 15.90 25.30 -33.04
CA VAL A 730 15.72 25.48 -31.60
C VAL A 730 15.62 26.97 -31.28
N VAL A 731 14.42 27.45 -31.01
CA VAL A 731 14.18 28.80 -30.48
C VAL A 731 13.88 28.67 -28.99
N ALA A 732 14.92 28.80 -28.15
CA ALA A 732 14.73 28.88 -26.70
C ALA A 732 14.37 30.32 -26.32
N HIS A 733 13.16 30.54 -25.78
CA HIS A 733 12.82 31.78 -25.09
C HIS A 733 12.93 31.51 -23.59
N VAL A 734 13.94 32.11 -22.94
CA VAL A 734 14.10 32.06 -21.48
C VAL A 734 13.78 33.44 -20.95
N ASP A 735 12.53 33.65 -20.53
CA ASP A 735 12.14 34.86 -19.83
C ASP A 735 12.45 34.69 -18.33
N ILE A 736 13.59 35.23 -17.90
CA ILE A 736 13.86 35.42 -16.47
C ILE A 736 13.47 36.86 -16.14
N THR A 737 12.30 37.05 -15.52
CA THR A 737 12.02 38.31 -14.84
C THR A 737 11.64 38.03 -13.39
N PRO A 738 12.58 38.08 -12.43
CA PRO A 738 12.22 38.36 -11.06
C PRO A 738 11.70 39.79 -11.06
N LEU A 739 10.48 40.00 -10.57
CA LEU A 739 9.99 41.34 -10.31
C LEU A 739 10.93 41.97 -9.27
N GLN A 740 11.95 42.72 -9.70
CA GLN A 740 12.68 43.60 -8.80
C GLN A 740 11.65 44.63 -8.32
N THR A 741 11.23 44.48 -7.07
CA THR A 741 10.63 45.57 -6.32
C THR A 741 11.64 46.71 -6.33
N VAL A 742 11.40 47.69 -7.19
CA VAL A 742 12.08 48.98 -7.15
C VAL A 742 11.86 49.51 -5.74
N VAL A 743 12.91 49.53 -4.92
CA VAL A 743 12.93 50.34 -3.70
C VAL A 743 13.02 51.79 -4.18
N PRO A 744 11.98 52.63 -4.04
CA PRO A 744 12.09 54.04 -4.39
C PRO A 744 12.84 54.71 -3.24
N GLY A 745 14.12 55.02 -3.43
CA GLY A 745 14.86 55.85 -2.50
C GLY A 745 16.33 55.50 -2.33
N ILE A 746 17.14 55.75 -3.37
CA ILE A 746 18.52 56.18 -3.15
C ILE A 746 18.84 57.25 -4.20
N ASN A 747 18.93 58.49 -3.72
CA ASN A 747 19.42 59.63 -4.49
C ASN A 747 20.89 59.37 -4.85
N GLU A 748 21.24 59.40 -6.13
CA GLU A 748 22.16 60.37 -6.77
C GLU A 748 22.15 60.22 -8.29
#